data_AF-A0A812KAZ4-F1
#
_entry.id   AF-A0A812KAZ4-F1
#
_cell.length_a   1.000
_cell.length_b   1.000
_cell.length_c   1.000
_cell.angle_alpha   90.00
_cell.angle_beta   90.00
_cell.angle_gamma   90.00
#
_symmetry.space_group_name_H-M   'P 1'
#
loop_
_entity.id
_entity.type
_entity.pdbx_description
1 polymer ?
#
loop_
_entity_poly.entity_id
_entity_poly.type
_entity_poly.pdbx_seq_one_letter_code
_entity_poly.pdbx_strand_id
1 'polypeptide(L)'
;AGAEVWLFKNRLQVDASVYQNTSINQIIGRPVSSASGFTNVIENGGEVRTRGFEALASLRILNGENFKWTTSVNYSRYRSVVTKLPEGVDQYVTGVANIFGGGGGSNTVFYIAREGGRVGDMYGTGFVEVDGEILYGSNGLPVQDAALRNLGNYNPDFSMGFGNEFRYKNFTLSVLFDWRYGGTIVSRTKAIASTSGVLAETLEGRESGIVGEGVMIQPGTEENPVYVANTTKDFDKINENPNAPENIAPEFLLTNIITAAAEQNTYDQGFLLASYLVQHSASVEFERIDRYEMGSNSDYWNTIFSLLTDIESMKNAEASNEAYEAVGDIMRCYLFSQLTDMWYDVPYTEALQAGENNYTPVYDTQERIYTDSETGLLAVLEGAAATLENTNFAINGDVMFGNNLSKWVRFANSLQVRYLMRMSKRFGDYPQLQTRLQDLANSGQLMQGNGDNAVVPYLSASPNQFPLYNASQGGYQEHRMTATIDSVLKLWDDPRVMILYKPSNNSVNDTIPGVEYNGLQNGQSRETIDGNSIDLNDISLYGSIFRDEPAGVDAQFMQYSELQFALAEAAERGYIGGSAVTYYENGVQASFDYYNAQRPADYFTRAAVALDGTDNLNRILTQKWLALFNNGHEAWFNVRRTGMPYLKPGPDNFNEDRYPVRYLYPESEQATNAENYQTAVNRIGGDNINSKGWWEKD
;
A
#
# COMPACT_ATOMS: atom_id res chain seq x y z
N ALA A 1 45.66 -28.47 -5.70
CA ALA A 1 46.72 -29.49 -5.70
C ALA A 1 46.39 -30.52 -4.62
N GLY A 2 46.48 -31.80 -4.92
CA GLY A 2 46.18 -32.88 -3.98
C GLY A 2 47.19 -34.01 -4.07
N ALA A 3 47.21 -34.87 -3.06
CA ALA A 3 48.05 -36.05 -2.98
C ALA A 3 47.27 -37.19 -2.33
N GLU A 4 47.32 -38.37 -2.95
CA GLU A 4 46.74 -39.61 -2.43
C GLU A 4 47.85 -40.62 -2.13
N VAL A 5 47.78 -41.29 -0.98
CA VAL A 5 48.78 -42.27 -0.54
C VAL A 5 48.09 -43.52 0.01
N TRP A 6 48.51 -44.69 -0.52
CA TRP A 6 48.04 -46.01 -0.11
C TRP A 6 49.16 -46.77 0.62
N LEU A 7 48.93 -47.14 1.87
CA LEU A 7 49.93 -47.78 2.75
C LEU A 7 49.46 -49.14 3.29
N PHE A 8 50.44 -49.93 3.74
CA PHE A 8 50.23 -51.20 4.46
C PHE A 8 49.35 -52.23 3.71
N LYS A 9 49.59 -52.40 2.40
CA LYS A 9 48.78 -53.26 1.50
C LYS A 9 47.32 -52.79 1.39
N ASN A 10 47.14 -51.51 1.06
CA ASN A 10 45.84 -50.85 0.90
C ASN A 10 44.96 -50.98 2.16
N ARG A 11 45.58 -50.90 3.34
CA ARG A 11 44.87 -50.86 4.63
C ARG A 11 44.67 -49.45 5.14
N LEU A 12 45.62 -48.55 4.87
CA LEU A 12 45.48 -47.11 5.11
C LEU A 12 45.46 -46.41 3.74
N GLN A 13 44.43 -45.61 3.50
CA GLN A 13 44.34 -44.65 2.41
C GLN A 13 44.32 -43.26 3.04
N VAL A 14 45.11 -42.33 2.50
CA VAL A 14 45.06 -40.91 2.87
C VAL A 14 44.98 -40.08 1.60
N ASP A 15 43.95 -39.24 1.48
CA ASP A 15 43.85 -38.15 0.50
C ASP A 15 43.98 -36.82 1.24
N ALA A 16 44.70 -35.87 0.65
CA ALA A 16 44.70 -34.48 1.11
C ALA A 16 44.81 -33.51 -0.07
N SER A 17 44.00 -32.47 -0.04
CA SER A 17 43.86 -31.49 -1.14
C SER A 17 43.80 -30.06 -0.62
N VAL A 18 44.58 -29.16 -1.26
CA VAL A 18 44.47 -27.70 -1.12
C VAL A 18 43.94 -27.09 -2.40
N TYR A 19 43.00 -26.15 -2.31
CA TYR A 19 42.38 -25.53 -3.48
C TYR A 19 42.16 -24.03 -3.32
N GLN A 20 42.08 -23.35 -4.47
CA GLN A 20 41.46 -22.05 -4.63
C GLN A 20 40.47 -22.15 -5.79
N ASN A 21 39.26 -21.66 -5.60
CA ASN A 21 38.28 -21.44 -6.66
C ASN A 21 37.86 -19.96 -6.65
N THR A 22 37.53 -19.42 -7.82
CA THR A 22 36.98 -18.07 -7.96
C THR A 22 35.68 -18.19 -8.75
N SER A 23 34.56 -17.87 -8.10
CA SER A 23 33.24 -17.80 -8.72
C SER A 23 32.98 -16.36 -9.15
N ILE A 24 32.68 -16.16 -10.43
CA ILE A 24 32.24 -14.89 -11.02
C ILE A 24 30.75 -14.96 -11.35
N ASN A 25 30.12 -13.83 -11.69
CA ASN A 25 28.74 -13.75 -12.18
C ASN A 25 27.75 -14.42 -11.22
N GLN A 26 27.74 -13.98 -9.96
CA GLN A 26 26.77 -14.41 -8.96
C GLN A 26 25.41 -13.74 -9.21
N ILE A 27 24.33 -14.43 -8.88
CA ILE A 27 22.96 -13.92 -9.01
C ILE A 27 22.70 -12.94 -7.85
N ILE A 28 22.43 -11.66 -8.17
CA ILE A 28 22.40 -10.52 -7.24
C ILE A 28 21.13 -9.69 -7.47
N GLY A 29 20.43 -9.28 -6.40
CA GLY A 29 19.27 -8.40 -6.44
C GLY A 29 19.61 -6.91 -6.32
N ARG A 30 19.02 -6.05 -7.17
CA ARG A 30 19.16 -4.59 -7.16
C ARG A 30 17.78 -3.90 -7.11
N PRO A 31 17.48 -3.04 -6.11
CA PRO A 31 16.23 -2.29 -6.04
C PRO A 31 16.03 -1.36 -7.25
N VAL A 32 14.78 -1.14 -7.65
CA VAL A 32 14.37 -0.26 -8.76
C VAL A 32 13.04 0.46 -8.45
N SER A 33 12.71 1.50 -9.23
CA SER A 33 11.45 2.24 -9.13
C SER A 33 10.24 1.34 -9.30
N SER A 34 9.23 1.47 -8.43
CA SER A 34 7.99 0.68 -8.54
C SER A 34 7.20 0.98 -9.81
N ALA A 35 7.38 2.17 -10.38
CA ALA A 35 6.80 2.52 -11.68
C ALA A 35 7.36 1.68 -12.85
N SER A 36 8.53 1.04 -12.67
CA SER A 36 9.05 0.06 -13.63
C SER A 36 8.26 -1.27 -13.63
N GLY A 37 7.31 -1.47 -12.71
CA GLY A 37 6.48 -2.67 -12.57
C GLY A 37 7.02 -3.69 -11.56
N PHE A 38 8.24 -3.47 -11.04
CA PHE A 38 8.90 -4.28 -10.01
C PHE A 38 9.57 -3.34 -8.99
N THR A 39 9.87 -3.82 -7.79
CA THR A 39 10.67 -3.09 -6.80
C THR A 39 12.13 -3.56 -6.74
N ASN A 40 12.48 -4.64 -7.45
CA ASN A 40 13.80 -5.25 -7.43
C ASN A 40 14.07 -6.08 -8.71
N VAL A 41 15.32 -6.08 -9.19
CA VAL A 41 15.78 -6.77 -10.41
C VAL A 41 16.89 -7.75 -10.05
N ILE A 42 16.99 -8.88 -10.74
CA ILE A 42 18.05 -9.87 -10.53
C ILE A 42 19.06 -9.82 -11.68
N GLU A 43 20.32 -9.51 -11.38
CA GLU A 43 21.44 -9.42 -12.32
C GLU A 43 22.57 -10.42 -12.00
N ASN A 44 23.49 -10.63 -12.94
CA ASN A 44 24.66 -11.50 -12.75
C ASN A 44 25.95 -10.67 -12.57
N GLY A 45 26.53 -10.66 -11.37
CA GLY A 45 27.73 -9.85 -11.09
C GLY A 45 28.55 -10.32 -9.87
N GLY A 46 29.61 -9.58 -9.55
CA GLY A 46 30.50 -9.85 -8.41
C GLY A 46 31.46 -11.05 -8.58
N GLU A 47 32.44 -11.12 -7.67
CA GLU A 47 33.47 -12.16 -7.59
C GLU A 47 33.63 -12.66 -6.14
N VAL A 48 33.64 -13.98 -5.97
CA VAL A 48 33.91 -14.67 -4.70
C VAL A 48 35.08 -15.63 -4.85
N ARG A 49 36.13 -15.43 -4.04
CA ARG A 49 37.29 -16.33 -3.98
C ARG A 49 37.23 -17.23 -2.75
N THR A 50 37.13 -18.53 -2.98
CA THR A 50 37.19 -19.57 -1.95
C THR A 50 38.57 -20.22 -1.91
N ARG A 51 39.17 -20.35 -0.72
CA ARG A 51 40.39 -21.13 -0.47
C ARG A 51 40.09 -22.20 0.57
N GLY A 52 40.57 -23.43 0.35
CA GLY A 52 40.29 -24.54 1.28
C GLY A 52 41.39 -25.60 1.36
N PHE A 53 41.29 -26.38 2.42
CA PHE A 53 42.03 -27.62 2.67
C PHE A 53 41.04 -28.71 3.09
N GLU A 54 41.16 -29.86 2.44
CA GLU A 54 40.39 -31.07 2.71
C GLU A 54 41.33 -32.25 2.88
N ALA A 55 40.98 -33.17 3.78
CA ALA A 55 41.71 -34.41 3.99
C ALA A 55 40.76 -35.55 4.36
N LEU A 56 41.08 -36.75 3.88
CA LEU A 56 40.38 -38.00 4.20
C LEU A 56 41.43 -39.05 4.58
N ALA A 57 41.28 -39.68 5.74
CA ALA A 57 42.03 -40.86 6.12
C ALA A 57 41.06 -42.04 6.29
N SER A 58 41.34 -43.19 5.69
CA SER A 58 40.51 -44.40 5.79
C SER A 58 41.38 -45.60 6.16
N LEU A 59 41.05 -46.27 7.26
CA LEU A 59 41.81 -47.36 7.85
C LEU A 59 40.95 -48.63 7.98
N ARG A 60 41.35 -49.68 7.27
CA ARG A 60 40.82 -51.06 7.41
C ARG A 60 41.47 -51.72 8.64
N ILE A 61 40.92 -51.42 9.82
CA ILE A 61 41.40 -51.90 11.12
C ILE A 61 41.30 -53.43 11.20
N LEU A 62 40.19 -54.02 10.75
CA LEU A 62 40.03 -55.47 10.62
C LEU A 62 39.50 -55.82 9.22
N ASN A 63 40.05 -56.87 8.61
CA ASN A 63 39.64 -57.33 7.28
C ASN A 63 39.70 -58.86 7.20
N GLY A 64 38.94 -59.53 8.08
CA GLY A 64 38.77 -60.98 8.06
C GLY A 64 37.66 -61.43 7.11
N GLU A 65 37.45 -62.75 7.01
CA GLU A 65 36.37 -63.32 6.19
C GLU A 65 34.98 -63.01 6.75
N ASN A 66 34.80 -63.25 8.06
CA ASN A 66 33.50 -63.07 8.73
C ASN A 66 33.30 -61.68 9.32
N PHE A 67 34.37 -60.96 9.68
CA PHE A 67 34.28 -59.64 10.30
C PHE A 67 35.27 -58.65 9.67
N LYS A 68 34.77 -57.48 9.29
CA LYS A 68 35.54 -56.36 8.76
C LYS A 68 35.16 -55.08 9.50
N TRP A 69 36.15 -54.24 9.76
CA TRP A 69 35.98 -52.93 10.36
C TRP A 69 36.84 -51.92 9.61
N THR A 70 36.18 -50.90 9.06
CA THR A 70 36.82 -49.74 8.46
C THR A 70 36.44 -48.50 9.26
N THR A 71 37.43 -47.67 9.62
CA THR A 71 37.23 -46.35 10.20
C THR A 71 37.67 -45.31 9.19
N SER A 72 36.88 -44.25 8.98
CA SER A 72 37.24 -43.10 8.16
C SER A 72 37.18 -41.80 8.96
N VAL A 73 38.06 -40.87 8.60
CA VAL A 73 38.13 -39.53 9.16
C VAL A 73 38.22 -38.55 8.00
N ASN A 74 37.21 -37.72 7.80
CA ASN A 74 37.28 -36.58 6.88
C ASN A 74 37.41 -35.28 7.67
N TYR A 75 38.16 -34.32 7.15
CA TYR A 75 38.33 -32.98 7.68
C TYR A 75 38.25 -31.98 6.52
N SER A 76 37.55 -30.87 6.70
CA SER A 76 37.53 -29.77 5.74
C SER A 76 37.57 -28.41 6.44
N ARG A 77 38.26 -27.46 5.81
CA ARG A 77 38.30 -26.06 6.21
C ARG A 77 38.40 -25.19 4.96
N TYR A 78 37.48 -24.26 4.79
CA TYR A 78 37.53 -23.28 3.71
C TYR A 78 37.23 -21.86 4.22
N ARG A 79 37.63 -20.87 3.43
CA ARG A 79 37.26 -19.46 3.60
C ARG A 79 36.93 -18.87 2.24
N SER A 80 35.71 -18.35 2.12
CA SER A 80 35.22 -17.64 0.95
C SER A 80 35.19 -16.15 1.26
N VAL A 81 35.80 -15.34 0.38
CA VAL A 81 35.93 -13.89 0.52
C VAL A 81 35.38 -13.24 -0.74
N VAL A 82 34.55 -12.21 -0.57
CA VAL A 82 34.05 -11.38 -1.66
C VAL A 82 35.21 -10.52 -2.14
N THR A 83 35.69 -10.75 -3.36
CA THR A 83 36.86 -10.07 -3.92
C THR A 83 36.49 -8.89 -4.80
N LYS A 84 35.26 -8.86 -5.33
CA LYS A 84 34.69 -7.73 -6.06
C LYS A 84 33.15 -7.74 -6.00
N LEU A 85 32.50 -6.59 -5.96
CA LEU A 85 31.05 -6.41 -6.16
C LEU A 85 30.75 -5.84 -7.57
N PRO A 86 29.48 -5.84 -8.03
CA PRO A 86 29.09 -5.12 -9.23
C PRO A 86 29.49 -3.63 -9.18
N GLU A 87 29.71 -3.03 -10.34
CA GLU A 87 30.13 -1.63 -10.42
C GLU A 87 29.00 -0.71 -9.91
N GLY A 88 29.33 0.15 -8.93
CA GLY A 88 28.34 0.99 -8.23
C GLY A 88 27.68 0.37 -6.99
N VAL A 89 28.11 -0.81 -6.52
CA VAL A 89 27.53 -1.50 -5.34
C VAL A 89 28.55 -1.61 -4.20
N ASP A 90 28.39 -0.81 -3.14
CA ASP A 90 29.28 -0.81 -1.96
C ASP A 90 29.08 -2.03 -1.04
N GLN A 91 27.84 -2.53 -0.94
CA GLN A 91 27.48 -3.69 -0.13
C GLN A 91 26.21 -4.37 -0.68
N TYR A 92 26.09 -5.68 -0.47
CA TYR A 92 24.96 -6.49 -0.96
C TYR A 92 24.40 -7.41 0.14
N VAL A 93 23.09 -7.38 0.35
CA VAL A 93 22.40 -8.27 1.30
C VAL A 93 22.12 -9.62 0.63
N THR A 94 22.91 -10.65 0.97
CA THR A 94 22.77 -12.01 0.41
C THR A 94 21.63 -12.82 1.03
N GLY A 95 20.95 -12.28 2.03
CA GLY A 95 19.84 -12.92 2.72
C GLY A 95 19.49 -12.18 4.00
N VAL A 96 18.34 -12.51 4.58
CA VAL A 96 17.83 -11.88 5.81
C VAL A 96 17.25 -12.95 6.74
N ALA A 97 17.60 -12.92 8.02
CA ALA A 97 16.94 -13.68 9.06
C ALA A 97 16.04 -12.73 9.89
N ASN A 98 14.76 -12.70 9.51
CA ASN A 98 13.70 -12.05 10.28
C ASN A 98 13.37 -12.92 11.50
N ILE A 99 13.88 -12.55 12.68
CA ILE A 99 13.68 -13.34 13.89
C ILE A 99 12.27 -13.10 14.46
N PHE A 100 11.96 -11.83 14.75
CA PHE A 100 10.68 -11.36 15.31
C PHE A 100 10.59 -9.83 15.10
N GLY A 101 9.54 -9.33 14.46
CA GLY A 101 9.27 -7.89 14.34
C GLY A 101 8.43 -7.43 15.51
N GLY A 102 9.06 -7.04 16.62
CA GLY A 102 8.40 -6.63 17.87
C GLY A 102 8.53 -5.13 18.15
N GLY A 103 7.78 -4.62 19.14
CA GLY A 103 7.81 -3.20 19.54
C GLY A 103 9.17 -2.65 20.04
N GLY A 104 10.18 -3.50 20.20
CA GLY A 104 11.56 -3.14 20.57
C GLY A 104 12.52 -2.92 19.40
N GLY A 105 12.02 -2.81 18.16
CA GLY A 105 12.80 -2.47 16.97
C GLY A 105 13.26 -3.67 16.12
N SER A 106 14.21 -3.43 15.22
CA SER A 106 14.58 -4.38 14.16
C SER A 106 15.48 -5.50 14.71
N ASN A 107 14.91 -6.68 14.99
CA ASN A 107 15.67 -7.90 15.31
C ASN A 107 16.10 -8.67 14.05
N THR A 108 16.51 -7.91 13.03
CA THR A 108 16.80 -8.42 11.69
C THR A 108 18.29 -8.64 11.55
N VAL A 109 18.70 -9.90 11.30
CA VAL A 109 20.09 -10.21 10.97
C VAL A 109 20.24 -10.29 9.46
N PHE A 110 21.01 -9.36 8.90
CA PHE A 110 21.34 -9.28 7.49
C PHE A 110 22.61 -10.09 7.22
N TYR A 111 22.59 -10.95 6.21
CA TYR A 111 23.82 -11.55 5.69
C TYR A 111 24.34 -10.60 4.62
N ILE A 112 25.49 -9.93 4.84
CA ILE A 112 25.96 -8.86 3.95
C ILE A 112 27.32 -9.22 3.35
N ALA A 113 27.35 -9.31 2.03
CA ALA A 113 28.55 -9.29 1.22
C ALA A 113 29.07 -7.85 1.09
N ARG A 114 30.34 -7.63 1.48
CA ARG A 114 31.10 -6.39 1.25
C ARG A 114 32.42 -6.77 0.62
N GLU A 115 33.01 -5.92 -0.21
CA GLU A 115 34.36 -6.18 -0.74
C GLU A 115 35.36 -6.38 0.42
N GLY A 116 36.16 -7.46 0.33
CA GLY A 116 37.07 -7.89 1.40
C GLY A 116 36.41 -8.66 2.56
N GLY A 117 35.08 -8.62 2.69
CA GLY A 117 34.30 -9.39 3.66
C GLY A 117 34.26 -10.89 3.34
N ARG A 118 33.93 -11.71 4.35
CA ARG A 118 33.72 -13.16 4.12
C ARG A 118 32.28 -13.41 3.68
N VAL A 119 32.10 -14.39 2.81
CA VAL A 119 30.75 -14.90 2.51
C VAL A 119 30.12 -15.42 3.79
N GLY A 120 28.88 -15.02 4.04
CA GLY A 120 28.14 -15.39 5.24
C GLY A 120 28.50 -14.60 6.50
N ASP A 121 29.18 -13.44 6.37
CA ASP A 121 29.25 -12.46 7.44
C ASP A 121 27.84 -11.92 7.75
N MET A 122 27.50 -11.91 9.03
CA MET A 122 26.22 -11.48 9.57
C MET A 122 26.36 -10.10 10.19
N TYR A 123 25.36 -9.26 9.96
CA TYR A 123 25.27 -7.92 10.49
C TYR A 123 23.90 -7.70 11.11
N GLY A 124 23.86 -6.95 12.19
CA GLY A 124 22.61 -6.52 12.82
C GLY A 124 22.84 -5.28 13.65
N THR A 125 21.75 -4.70 14.12
CA THR A 125 21.72 -3.52 14.99
C THR A 125 22.24 -3.84 16.39
N GLY A 126 22.48 -2.79 17.17
CA GLY A 126 22.86 -2.88 18.56
C GLY A 126 21.86 -2.24 19.50
N PHE A 127 22.30 -2.06 20.73
CA PHE A 127 21.73 -1.07 21.63
C PHE A 127 22.76 0.04 21.82
N VAL A 128 22.31 1.26 22.05
CA VAL A 128 23.18 2.39 22.39
C VAL A 128 23.82 2.10 23.73
N GLU A 129 25.14 2.27 23.83
CA GLU A 129 25.92 2.08 25.06
C GLU A 129 26.51 3.42 25.51
N VAL A 130 26.41 3.72 26.80
CA VAL A 130 26.96 4.92 27.45
C VAL A 130 27.91 4.46 28.55
N ASP A 131 29.19 4.81 28.44
CA ASP A 131 30.29 4.34 29.31
C ASP A 131 30.36 2.80 29.51
N GLY A 132 29.76 2.03 28.58
CA GLY A 132 29.69 0.57 28.59
C GLY A 132 28.39 -0.01 29.18
N GLU A 133 27.45 0.84 29.61
CA GLU A 133 26.11 0.43 30.06
C GLU A 133 25.07 0.65 28.96
N ILE A 134 24.12 -0.28 28.81
CA ILE A 134 23.05 -0.15 27.80
C ILE A 134 22.13 1.02 28.16
N LEU A 135 21.82 1.87 27.18
CA LEU A 135 20.84 2.93 27.33
C LEU A 135 19.42 2.38 27.16
N TYR A 136 18.56 2.65 28.12
CA TYR A 136 17.13 2.33 28.12
C TYR A 136 16.31 3.60 27.91
N GLY A 137 15.28 3.48 27.06
CA GLY A 137 14.29 4.53 26.85
C GLY A 137 13.35 4.67 28.04
N SER A 138 12.57 5.75 28.06
CA SER A 138 11.51 5.97 29.07
C SER A 138 10.45 4.86 29.09
N ASN A 139 10.32 4.08 28.00
CA ASN A 139 9.48 2.90 27.88
C ASN A 139 10.08 1.61 28.49
N GLY A 140 11.32 1.63 29.00
CA GLY A 140 11.99 0.45 29.56
C GLY A 140 12.54 -0.53 28.53
N LEU A 141 12.47 -0.19 27.25
CA LEU A 141 13.13 -0.93 26.18
C LEU A 141 14.55 -0.36 25.97
N PRO A 142 15.55 -1.20 25.66
CA PRO A 142 16.88 -0.70 25.32
C PRO A 142 16.80 0.09 24.00
N VAL A 143 17.42 1.27 23.97
CA VAL A 143 17.46 2.15 22.79
C VAL A 143 18.30 1.46 21.71
N GLN A 144 17.72 1.20 20.54
CA GLN A 144 18.47 0.57 19.45
C GLN A 144 19.53 1.52 18.88
N ASP A 145 20.73 0.96 18.67
CA ASP A 145 21.72 1.56 17.79
C ASP A 145 21.48 1.02 16.36
N ALA A 146 21.11 1.93 15.45
CA ALA A 146 20.87 1.63 14.05
C ALA A 146 22.15 1.26 13.27
N ALA A 147 23.34 1.47 13.85
CA ALA A 147 24.60 1.08 13.23
C ALA A 147 24.73 -0.45 13.10
N LEU A 148 24.86 -0.93 11.86
CA LEU A 148 25.07 -2.35 11.58
C LEU A 148 26.47 -2.80 12.01
N ARG A 149 26.52 -3.60 13.08
CA ARG A 149 27.74 -4.26 13.60
C ARG A 149 27.84 -5.71 13.12
N ASN A 150 29.07 -6.18 12.87
CA ASN A 150 29.32 -7.56 12.46
C ASN A 150 29.09 -8.50 13.67
N LEU A 151 28.16 -9.45 13.53
CA LEU A 151 27.74 -10.38 14.57
C LEU A 151 28.47 -11.74 14.50
N GLY A 152 29.32 -11.94 13.50
CA GLY A 152 30.04 -13.19 13.22
C GLY A 152 29.77 -13.72 11.81
N ASN A 153 30.12 -14.99 11.57
CA ASN A 153 29.97 -15.64 10.27
C ASN A 153 29.39 -17.04 10.47
N TYR A 154 28.42 -17.47 9.67
CA TYR A 154 27.78 -18.78 9.87
C TYR A 154 28.61 -19.98 9.43
N ASN A 155 29.66 -19.77 8.63
CA ASN A 155 30.52 -20.86 8.18
C ASN A 155 31.43 -21.32 9.34
N PRO A 156 31.46 -22.62 9.67
CA PRO A 156 32.35 -23.12 10.71
C PRO A 156 33.82 -22.93 10.31
N ASP A 157 34.69 -22.79 11.30
CA ASP A 157 36.13 -22.69 11.07
C ASP A 157 36.73 -24.01 10.55
N PHE A 158 36.11 -25.14 10.89
CA PHE A 158 36.32 -26.44 10.23
C PHE A 158 35.11 -27.37 10.44
N SER A 159 35.02 -28.40 9.59
CA SER A 159 34.17 -29.56 9.84
C SER A 159 34.97 -30.86 9.77
N MET A 160 34.52 -31.88 10.49
CA MET A 160 35.20 -33.16 10.62
C MET A 160 34.16 -34.27 10.78
N GLY A 161 34.30 -35.37 10.06
CA GLY A 161 33.46 -36.57 10.21
C GLY A 161 34.29 -37.77 10.63
N PHE A 162 33.72 -38.60 11.51
CA PHE A 162 34.32 -39.84 12.00
C PHE A 162 33.37 -41.01 11.72
N GLY A 163 33.64 -41.74 10.64
CA GLY A 163 32.83 -42.87 10.17
C GLY A 163 33.41 -44.21 10.63
N ASN A 164 32.54 -45.17 10.95
CA ASN A 164 32.90 -46.56 11.21
C ASN A 164 31.90 -47.50 10.51
N GLU A 165 32.40 -48.36 9.63
CA GLU A 165 31.64 -49.49 9.07
C GLU A 165 32.10 -50.78 9.74
N PHE A 166 31.17 -51.48 10.40
CA PHE A 166 31.35 -52.82 10.92
C PHE A 166 30.52 -53.80 10.09
N ARG A 167 31.18 -54.74 9.42
CA ARG A 167 30.54 -55.76 8.59
C ARG A 167 30.74 -57.14 9.20
N TYR A 168 29.65 -57.80 9.60
CA TYR A 168 29.65 -59.18 10.07
C TYR A 168 28.85 -60.06 9.10
N LYS A 169 29.55 -60.86 8.30
CA LYS A 169 28.98 -61.63 7.18
C LYS A 169 28.10 -60.75 6.28
N ASN A 170 26.79 -60.94 6.34
CA ASN A 170 25.79 -60.28 5.50
C ASN A 170 25.21 -59.01 6.18
N PHE A 171 25.55 -58.76 7.44
CA PHE A 171 25.09 -57.60 8.20
C PHE A 171 26.15 -56.48 8.16
N THR A 172 25.70 -55.24 8.01
CA THR A 172 26.56 -54.04 8.04
C THR A 172 25.94 -53.01 8.97
N LEU A 173 26.72 -52.53 9.92
CA LEU A 173 26.39 -51.40 10.80
C LEU A 173 27.34 -50.25 10.47
N SER A 174 26.78 -49.09 10.16
CA SER A 174 27.52 -47.85 9.93
C SER A 174 27.20 -46.84 11.01
N VAL A 175 28.23 -46.23 11.61
CA VAL A 175 28.12 -45.17 12.61
C VAL A 175 28.92 -43.97 12.12
N LEU A 176 28.31 -42.79 12.11
CA LEU A 176 28.95 -41.53 11.73
C LEU A 176 28.81 -40.53 12.89
N PHE A 177 29.90 -39.84 13.22
CA PHE A 177 29.90 -38.70 14.10
C PHE A 177 30.41 -37.48 13.32
N ASP A 178 29.55 -36.47 13.15
CA ASP A 178 29.89 -35.21 12.50
C ASP A 178 30.14 -34.11 13.54
N TRP A 179 31.24 -33.39 13.38
CA TRP A 179 31.64 -32.25 14.19
C TRP A 179 31.83 -31.02 13.30
N ARG A 180 31.21 -29.91 13.68
CA ARG A 180 31.48 -28.57 13.14
C ARG A 180 31.94 -27.70 14.30
N TYR A 181 33.01 -26.94 14.10
CA TYR A 181 33.59 -26.09 15.14
C TYR A 181 33.73 -24.64 14.66
N GLY A 182 33.45 -23.70 15.56
CA GLY A 182 33.29 -22.29 15.21
C GLY A 182 32.02 -22.05 14.38
N GLY A 183 31.91 -20.85 13.82
CA GLY A 183 30.69 -20.35 13.19
C GLY A 183 29.67 -19.82 14.21
N THR A 184 28.88 -18.84 13.81
CA THR A 184 27.83 -18.22 14.62
C THR A 184 26.49 -18.43 13.92
N ILE A 185 25.44 -18.87 14.62
CA ILE A 185 24.12 -19.11 14.02
C ILE A 185 23.03 -18.29 14.70
N VAL A 186 22.08 -17.82 13.89
CA VAL A 186 20.84 -17.21 14.37
C VAL A 186 19.87 -18.32 14.76
N SER A 187 19.54 -18.43 16.05
CA SER A 187 18.63 -19.47 16.55
C SER A 187 17.21 -18.95 16.71
N ARG A 188 16.39 -19.09 15.67
CA ARG A 188 14.96 -18.77 15.73
C ARG A 188 14.22 -19.65 16.76
N THR A 189 14.64 -20.90 16.94
CA THR A 189 14.11 -21.78 18.01
C THR A 189 14.37 -21.21 19.39
N LYS A 190 15.58 -20.67 19.66
CA LYS A 190 15.82 -19.96 20.93
C LYS A 190 14.87 -18.77 21.04
N ALA A 191 14.88 -17.88 20.04
CA ALA A 191 14.06 -16.66 20.06
C ALA A 191 12.56 -16.93 20.30
N ILE A 192 11.95 -17.90 19.59
CA ILE A 192 10.55 -18.29 19.79
C ILE A 192 10.33 -18.87 21.19
N ALA A 193 11.24 -19.71 21.68
CA ALA A 193 11.12 -20.31 23.00
C ALA A 193 11.31 -19.26 24.13
N SER A 194 12.10 -18.21 23.87
CA SER A 194 12.21 -17.03 24.73
C SER A 194 10.93 -16.18 24.68
N THR A 195 10.40 -15.83 23.50
CA THR A 195 9.19 -14.98 23.39
C THR A 195 7.90 -15.68 23.84
N SER A 196 7.79 -17.00 23.68
CA SER A 196 6.67 -17.80 24.21
C SER A 196 6.80 -18.12 25.71
N GLY A 197 7.90 -17.70 26.36
CA GLY A 197 8.08 -17.86 27.80
C GLY A 197 8.23 -19.31 28.25
N VAL A 198 8.85 -20.19 27.44
CA VAL A 198 8.99 -21.63 27.74
C VAL A 198 10.42 -22.05 28.11
N LEU A 199 11.40 -21.14 28.04
CA LEU A 199 12.77 -21.39 28.50
C LEU A 199 12.97 -21.00 29.97
N ALA A 200 13.93 -21.63 30.64
CA ALA A 200 14.26 -21.30 32.03
C ALA A 200 14.76 -19.84 32.19
N GLU A 201 15.38 -19.26 31.16
CA GLU A 201 15.82 -17.85 31.13
C GLU A 201 14.66 -16.84 31.13
N THR A 202 13.42 -17.27 30.86
CA THR A 202 12.22 -16.40 30.87
C THR A 202 11.40 -16.54 32.15
N LEU A 203 11.96 -17.16 33.19
CA LEU A 203 11.32 -17.25 34.51
C LEU A 203 11.55 -15.98 35.34
N GLU A 204 12.70 -15.33 35.16
CA GLU A 204 13.05 -14.09 35.84
C GLU A 204 12.12 -12.95 35.38
N GLY A 205 11.63 -12.16 36.34
CA GLY A 205 10.69 -11.06 36.09
C GLY A 205 9.32 -11.45 35.50
N ARG A 206 9.02 -12.74 35.27
CA ARG A 206 7.76 -13.19 34.64
C ARG A 206 6.48 -12.74 35.39
N GLU A 207 6.56 -12.61 36.70
CA GLU A 207 5.44 -12.19 37.56
C GLU A 207 5.61 -10.75 38.11
N SER A 208 6.79 -10.15 37.94
CA SER A 208 7.19 -8.91 38.62
C SER A 208 7.74 -7.82 37.68
N GLY A 209 7.84 -8.10 36.38
CA GLY A 209 8.54 -7.32 35.36
C GLY A 209 10.06 -7.41 35.49
N ILE A 210 10.77 -7.37 34.36
CA ILE A 210 12.23 -7.25 34.31
C ILE A 210 12.58 -5.76 34.20
N VAL A 211 13.52 -5.28 35.03
CA VAL A 211 14.23 -4.02 34.76
C VAL A 211 15.54 -4.41 34.10
N GLY A 212 15.77 -3.94 32.87
CA GLY A 212 17.01 -4.24 32.14
C GLY A 212 18.23 -3.56 32.76
N GLU A 213 19.35 -4.29 32.85
CA GLU A 213 20.60 -3.77 33.42
C GLU A 213 21.24 -2.71 32.51
N GLY A 214 21.25 -1.47 32.98
CA GLY A 214 21.85 -0.33 32.29
C GLY A 214 21.33 1.00 32.81
N VAL A 215 21.53 2.05 32.02
CA VAL A 215 21.19 3.43 32.36
C VAL A 215 20.03 3.97 31.53
N MET A 216 19.35 4.99 32.01
CA MET A 216 18.38 5.81 31.30
C MET A 216 18.74 7.29 31.47
N ILE A 217 18.28 8.16 30.57
CA ILE A 217 18.44 9.61 30.74
C ILE A 217 17.58 10.05 31.93
N GLN A 218 18.16 10.81 32.86
CA GLN A 218 17.45 11.44 33.96
C GLN A 218 16.43 12.44 33.38
N PRO A 219 15.13 12.32 33.71
CA PRO A 219 14.10 13.21 33.17
C PRO A 219 14.42 14.70 33.38
N GLY A 220 14.31 15.50 32.31
CA GLY A 220 14.58 16.93 32.34
C GLY A 220 16.06 17.31 32.20
N THR A 221 16.88 16.42 31.64
CA THR A 221 18.31 16.68 31.35
C THR A 221 18.67 16.53 29.88
N GLU A 222 17.69 16.47 28.98
CA GLU A 222 17.86 16.01 27.59
C GLU A 222 18.87 16.85 26.76
N GLU A 223 19.04 18.15 27.05
CA GLU A 223 20.06 18.99 26.40
C GLU A 223 21.50 18.76 26.92
N ASN A 224 21.65 18.20 28.13
CA ASN A 224 22.92 17.89 28.78
C ASN A 224 22.75 16.59 29.60
N PRO A 225 22.64 15.43 28.93
CA PRO A 225 22.07 14.21 29.52
C PRO A 225 22.86 13.73 30.74
N VAL A 226 22.16 13.61 31.86
CA VAL A 226 22.65 12.92 33.07
C VAL A 226 22.09 11.51 33.05
N TYR A 227 22.96 10.51 33.13
CA TYR A 227 22.56 9.10 33.08
C TYR A 227 22.39 8.53 34.49
N VAL A 228 21.29 7.81 34.71
CA VAL A 228 20.91 7.17 35.99
C VAL A 228 20.49 5.72 35.73
N ALA A 229 20.50 4.85 36.73
CA ALA A 229 20.11 3.44 36.55
C ALA A 229 18.65 3.31 36.03
N ASN A 230 18.42 2.38 35.10
CA ASN A 230 17.10 2.05 34.57
C ASN A 230 16.15 1.51 35.67
N THR A 231 14.85 1.76 35.53
CA THR A 231 13.81 1.28 36.46
C THR A 231 12.51 0.76 35.80
N THR A 232 12.40 0.74 34.46
CA THR A 232 11.13 0.53 33.73
C THR A 232 10.95 -0.92 33.20
N LYS A 233 9.72 -1.37 32.88
CA LYS A 233 9.33 -2.81 32.89
C LYS A 233 8.44 -3.39 31.75
N ASP A 234 7.96 -2.64 30.75
CA ASP A 234 6.87 -3.10 29.86
C ASP A 234 7.33 -3.56 28.44
N PHE A 235 6.78 -4.69 27.90
CA PHE A 235 7.35 -5.38 26.73
C PHE A 235 6.37 -5.99 25.66
N ASP A 236 5.04 -5.88 25.79
CA ASP A 236 4.11 -6.68 24.96
C ASP A 236 3.80 -6.13 23.54
N LYS A 237 4.28 -6.79 22.44
CA LYS A 237 3.56 -7.18 21.18
C LYS A 237 4.41 -7.37 19.87
N ILE A 238 3.76 -8.05 18.88
CA ILE A 238 3.90 -8.10 17.38
C ILE A 238 4.65 -9.32 16.74
N ASN A 239 4.04 -10.03 15.72
CA ASN A 239 4.73 -10.84 14.65
C ASN A 239 3.86 -11.51 13.51
N GLU A 240 4.53 -11.95 12.39
CA GLU A 240 4.18 -12.95 11.30
C GLU A 240 3.37 -12.47 10.03
N ASN A 241 3.34 -13.04 8.78
CA ASN A 241 4.15 -14.04 7.97
C ASN A 241 3.68 -14.14 6.43
N PRO A 242 4.51 -14.49 5.38
CA PRO A 242 4.17 -14.43 3.91
C PRO A 242 4.27 -15.74 3.03
N ASN A 243 3.62 -15.79 1.83
CA ASN A 243 3.87 -16.73 0.67
C ASN A 243 2.98 -16.44 -0.58
N ALA A 244 3.43 -16.65 -1.85
CA ALA A 244 2.64 -16.42 -3.10
C ALA A 244 3.01 -17.36 -4.32
N PRO A 245 2.11 -17.59 -5.31
CA PRO A 245 2.28 -18.56 -6.43
C PRO A 245 2.71 -17.98 -7.81
N GLU A 246 3.06 -18.84 -8.78
CA GLU A 246 3.80 -18.48 -10.03
C GLU A 246 3.02 -18.33 -11.37
N ASN A 247 1.73 -18.70 -11.48
CA ASN A 247 0.95 -18.42 -12.71
C ASN A 247 -0.56 -18.35 -12.40
N ILE A 248 -1.26 -17.36 -12.98
CA ILE A 248 -2.62 -16.97 -12.56
C ILE A 248 -3.50 -16.75 -13.81
N ALA A 249 -4.69 -17.36 -13.84
CA ALA A 249 -5.64 -17.23 -14.94
C ALA A 249 -6.31 -15.83 -14.95
N PRO A 250 -6.69 -15.29 -16.13
CA PRO A 250 -7.14 -13.90 -16.25
C PRO A 250 -8.40 -13.60 -15.46
N GLU A 251 -9.28 -14.59 -15.20
CA GLU A 251 -10.46 -14.42 -14.36
C GLU A 251 -10.13 -14.10 -12.89
N PHE A 252 -9.04 -14.67 -12.35
CA PHE A 252 -8.62 -14.40 -10.98
C PHE A 252 -7.92 -13.04 -10.87
N LEU A 253 -7.14 -12.68 -11.90
CA LEU A 253 -6.55 -11.35 -12.01
C LEU A 253 -7.64 -10.28 -12.16
N LEU A 254 -8.61 -10.46 -13.06
CA LEU A 254 -9.74 -9.53 -13.23
C LEU A 254 -10.52 -9.34 -11.93
N THR A 255 -10.79 -10.45 -11.22
CA THR A 255 -11.42 -10.40 -9.89
C THR A 255 -10.59 -9.53 -8.95
N ASN A 256 -9.28 -9.80 -8.82
CA ASN A 256 -8.37 -9.06 -7.93
C ASN A 256 -8.28 -7.57 -8.28
N ILE A 257 -8.08 -7.25 -9.57
CA ILE A 257 -7.99 -5.88 -10.09
C ILE A 257 -9.24 -5.09 -9.72
N ILE A 258 -10.42 -5.66 -9.96
CA ILE A 258 -11.70 -5.01 -9.67
C ILE A 258 -11.90 -4.88 -8.16
N THR A 259 -11.74 -5.94 -7.35
CA THR A 259 -12.01 -5.88 -5.91
C THR A 259 -11.03 -4.96 -5.18
N ALA A 260 -9.72 -5.09 -5.45
CA ALA A 260 -8.70 -4.30 -4.78
C ALA A 260 -8.78 -2.81 -5.15
N ALA A 261 -9.02 -2.47 -6.42
CA ALA A 261 -9.18 -1.07 -6.82
C ALA A 261 -10.49 -0.45 -6.26
N ALA A 262 -11.58 -1.23 -6.17
CA ALA A 262 -12.84 -0.78 -5.59
C ALA A 262 -12.68 -0.52 -4.09
N GLU A 263 -12.07 -1.47 -3.37
CA GLU A 263 -11.83 -1.39 -1.94
C GLU A 263 -10.96 -0.18 -1.58
N GLN A 264 -9.84 -0.02 -2.28
CA GLN A 264 -8.98 1.16 -2.11
C GLN A 264 -9.74 2.45 -2.33
N ASN A 265 -10.42 2.60 -3.48
CA ASN A 265 -11.11 3.85 -3.79
C ASN A 265 -12.22 4.18 -2.79
N THR A 266 -12.94 3.15 -2.33
CA THR A 266 -14.12 3.35 -1.47
C THR A 266 -13.74 3.58 -0.03
N TYR A 267 -12.96 2.66 0.55
CA TYR A 267 -12.75 2.61 1.97
C TYR A 267 -11.45 3.32 2.37
N ASP A 268 -10.29 2.77 2.02
CA ASP A 268 -9.00 3.28 2.47
C ASP A 268 -8.75 4.72 2.00
N GLN A 269 -9.04 5.01 0.73
CA GLN A 269 -8.76 6.30 0.11
C GLN A 269 -9.98 7.23 0.18
N GLY A 270 -11.17 6.74 -0.14
CA GLY A 270 -12.41 7.52 -0.14
C GLY A 270 -12.92 7.85 1.27
N PHE A 271 -13.23 6.81 2.06
CA PHE A 271 -13.94 6.92 3.33
C PHE A 271 -13.04 7.22 4.53
N LEU A 272 -11.80 6.71 4.57
CA LEU A 272 -10.89 6.91 5.70
C LEU A 272 -9.93 8.11 5.55
N LEU A 273 -9.68 8.59 4.34
CA LEU A 273 -8.63 9.59 4.09
C LEU A 273 -9.16 10.84 3.39
N ALA A 274 -9.78 10.68 2.22
CA ALA A 274 -10.28 11.81 1.44
C ALA A 274 -11.55 12.43 2.02
N SER A 275 -12.32 11.67 2.80
CA SER A 275 -13.47 12.14 3.59
C SER A 275 -13.13 13.32 4.50
N TYR A 276 -11.92 13.37 5.06
CA TYR A 276 -11.39 14.51 5.81
C TYR A 276 -11.08 15.70 4.89
N LEU A 277 -10.38 15.45 3.77
CA LEU A 277 -10.05 16.49 2.79
C LEU A 277 -11.32 17.21 2.33
N VAL A 278 -12.36 16.45 1.99
CA VAL A 278 -13.65 16.99 1.53
C VAL A 278 -14.62 17.33 2.66
N GLN A 279 -14.22 17.18 3.92
CA GLN A 279 -15.00 17.52 5.11
C GLN A 279 -16.36 16.79 5.19
N HIS A 280 -16.43 15.53 4.75
CA HIS A 280 -17.51 14.61 5.14
C HIS A 280 -17.31 14.10 6.57
N SER A 281 -16.06 13.97 7.02
CA SER A 281 -15.75 13.64 8.40
C SER A 281 -14.66 14.53 8.99
N ALA A 282 -14.62 14.54 10.32
CA ALA A 282 -13.51 15.03 11.14
C ALA A 282 -12.88 13.83 11.87
N SER A 283 -11.58 13.92 12.11
CA SER A 283 -10.79 12.98 12.92
C SER A 283 -10.69 13.52 14.35
N VAL A 284 -10.52 12.66 15.36
CA VAL A 284 -10.40 13.09 16.76
C VAL A 284 -9.09 12.70 17.45
N GLU A 285 -8.43 11.59 17.07
CA GLU A 285 -7.14 11.15 17.65
C GLU A 285 -6.02 10.96 16.59
N PHE A 286 -6.35 10.89 15.29
CA PHE A 286 -5.39 10.65 14.19
C PHE A 286 -5.39 11.77 13.14
N GLU A 287 -5.56 13.01 13.58
CA GLU A 287 -6.10 14.10 12.77
C GLU A 287 -5.14 14.77 11.76
N ARG A 288 -3.99 14.16 11.45
CA ARG A 288 -2.94 14.75 10.59
C ARG A 288 -3.48 15.17 9.21
N ILE A 289 -4.21 14.28 8.54
CA ILE A 289 -4.80 14.55 7.21
C ILE A 289 -5.93 15.59 7.29
N ASP A 290 -6.74 15.56 8.35
CA ASP A 290 -7.81 16.54 8.59
C ASP A 290 -7.25 17.97 8.87
N ARG A 291 -6.06 18.03 9.45
CA ARG A 291 -5.25 19.27 9.62
C ARG A 291 -4.41 19.62 8.38
N TYR A 292 -4.56 18.89 7.28
CA TYR A 292 -3.83 19.05 6.00
C TYR A 292 -2.30 18.84 6.08
N GLU A 293 -1.82 18.04 7.04
CA GLU A 293 -0.46 17.50 7.03
C GLU A 293 -0.41 16.24 6.14
N MET A 294 -0.22 16.46 4.83
CA MET A 294 -0.24 15.39 3.83
C MET A 294 1.17 14.87 3.49
N GLY A 295 1.31 13.54 3.49
CA GLY A 295 2.52 12.83 3.06
C GLY A 295 2.50 12.44 1.57
N SER A 296 3.28 11.42 1.22
CA SER A 296 3.40 10.92 -0.15
C SER A 296 2.27 9.97 -0.59
N ASN A 297 1.56 9.35 0.35
CA ASN A 297 0.62 8.24 0.10
C ASN A 297 1.25 7.12 -0.76
N SER A 298 2.52 6.81 -0.46
CA SER A 298 3.37 5.84 -1.18
C SER A 298 2.74 4.45 -1.32
N ASP A 299 1.96 4.03 -0.33
CA ASP A 299 1.37 2.70 -0.30
C ASP A 299 0.27 2.59 -1.37
N TYR A 300 -0.57 3.62 -1.54
CA TYR A 300 -1.56 3.61 -2.62
C TYR A 300 -0.92 3.76 -4.00
N TRP A 301 0.14 4.58 -4.14
CA TRP A 301 0.94 4.63 -5.37
C TRP A 301 1.46 3.25 -5.76
N ASN A 302 2.08 2.53 -4.81
CA ASN A 302 2.62 1.19 -5.04
C ASN A 302 1.52 0.16 -5.35
N THR A 303 0.38 0.22 -4.65
CA THR A 303 -0.79 -0.63 -4.95
C THR A 303 -1.31 -0.35 -6.36
N ILE A 304 -1.40 0.90 -6.82
CA ILE A 304 -1.83 1.20 -8.19
C ILE A 304 -0.86 0.57 -9.21
N PHE A 305 0.46 0.74 -9.05
CA PHE A 305 1.42 0.11 -9.96
C PHE A 305 1.40 -1.42 -9.90
N SER A 306 1.12 -2.03 -8.74
CA SER A 306 0.89 -3.47 -8.64
C SER A 306 -0.35 -3.93 -9.42
N LEU A 307 -1.47 -3.21 -9.32
CA LEU A 307 -2.70 -3.53 -10.05
C LEU A 307 -2.56 -3.28 -11.56
N LEU A 308 -1.71 -2.32 -11.95
CA LEU A 308 -1.31 -2.12 -13.35
C LEU A 308 -0.46 -3.29 -13.88
N THR A 309 0.46 -3.85 -13.08
CA THR A 309 1.17 -5.10 -13.41
C THR A 309 0.23 -6.31 -13.50
N ASP A 310 -0.79 -6.41 -12.62
CA ASP A 310 -1.82 -7.44 -12.71
C ASP A 310 -2.64 -7.32 -14.02
N ILE A 311 -2.97 -6.09 -14.45
CA ILE A 311 -3.64 -5.84 -15.73
C ILE A 311 -2.79 -6.34 -16.91
N GLU A 312 -1.50 -6.00 -16.96
CA GLU A 312 -0.64 -6.51 -18.05
C GLU A 312 -0.47 -8.04 -17.97
N SER A 313 -0.41 -8.62 -16.78
CA SER A 313 -0.38 -10.08 -16.60
C SER A 313 -1.68 -10.74 -17.07
N MET A 314 -2.83 -10.10 -16.84
CA MET A 314 -4.14 -10.54 -17.31
C MET A 314 -4.22 -10.49 -18.84
N LYS A 315 -3.78 -9.38 -19.45
CA LYS A 315 -3.75 -9.18 -20.90
C LYS A 315 -2.87 -10.22 -21.60
N ASN A 316 -1.72 -10.53 -21.02
CA ASN A 316 -0.75 -11.51 -21.56
C ASN A 316 -1.02 -12.98 -21.18
N ALA A 317 -2.08 -13.28 -20.41
CA ALA A 317 -2.40 -14.65 -20.00
C ALA A 317 -2.88 -15.50 -21.18
N GLU A 318 -2.56 -16.81 -21.20
CA GLU A 318 -2.90 -17.73 -22.31
C GLU A 318 -4.41 -17.80 -22.62
N ALA A 319 -5.27 -17.61 -21.62
CA ALA A 319 -6.72 -17.61 -21.75
C ALA A 319 -7.35 -16.21 -21.93
N SER A 320 -6.53 -15.17 -22.14
CA SER A 320 -6.97 -13.80 -22.43
C SER A 320 -7.64 -13.71 -23.81
N ASN A 321 -8.37 -12.62 -24.04
CA ASN A 321 -9.03 -12.26 -25.30
C ASN A 321 -9.28 -10.75 -25.34
N GLU A 322 -9.74 -10.22 -26.47
CA GLU A 322 -9.87 -8.77 -26.65
C GLU A 322 -10.91 -8.11 -25.70
N ALA A 323 -11.83 -8.88 -25.13
CA ALA A 323 -12.74 -8.37 -24.10
C ALA A 323 -12.05 -8.22 -22.74
N TYR A 324 -11.16 -9.15 -22.36
CA TYR A 324 -10.27 -8.95 -21.20
C TYR A 324 -9.30 -7.79 -21.43
N GLU A 325 -8.76 -7.65 -22.64
CA GLU A 325 -7.86 -6.53 -22.97
C GLU A 325 -8.56 -5.18 -22.85
N ALA A 326 -9.74 -5.02 -23.46
CA ALA A 326 -10.50 -3.78 -23.38
C ALA A 326 -10.99 -3.46 -21.95
N VAL A 327 -11.40 -4.46 -21.16
CA VAL A 327 -11.72 -4.24 -19.74
C VAL A 327 -10.48 -3.88 -18.92
N GLY A 328 -9.34 -4.53 -19.19
CA GLY A 328 -8.04 -4.16 -18.63
C GLY A 328 -7.66 -2.72 -18.95
N ASP A 329 -7.89 -2.27 -20.18
CA ASP A 329 -7.62 -0.89 -20.61
C ASP A 329 -8.55 0.15 -19.96
N ILE A 330 -9.82 -0.20 -19.72
CA ILE A 330 -10.75 0.64 -18.92
C ILE A 330 -10.25 0.78 -17.48
N MET A 331 -9.87 -0.33 -16.85
CA MET A 331 -9.33 -0.34 -15.48
C MET A 331 -7.98 0.37 -15.39
N ARG A 332 -7.10 0.21 -16.40
CA ARG A 332 -5.84 0.95 -16.55
C ARG A 332 -6.09 2.45 -16.63
N CYS A 333 -7.08 2.88 -17.42
CA CYS A 333 -7.46 4.30 -17.50
C CYS A 333 -8.04 4.83 -16.20
N TYR A 334 -8.81 4.03 -15.47
CA TYR A 334 -9.25 4.39 -14.12
C TYR A 334 -8.07 4.59 -13.18
N LEU A 335 -7.16 3.60 -13.07
CA LEU A 335 -6.00 3.65 -12.20
C LEU A 335 -5.04 4.79 -12.52
N PHE A 336 -4.75 5.05 -13.79
CA PHE A 336 -3.92 6.21 -14.17
C PHE A 336 -4.62 7.55 -13.96
N SER A 337 -5.95 7.63 -14.03
CA SER A 337 -6.67 8.85 -13.62
C SER A 337 -6.44 9.15 -12.14
N GLN A 338 -6.43 8.13 -11.28
CA GLN A 338 -6.14 8.30 -9.85
C GLN A 338 -4.71 8.81 -9.65
N LEU A 339 -3.71 8.16 -10.27
CA LEU A 339 -2.30 8.60 -10.22
C LEU A 339 -2.13 10.07 -10.66
N THR A 340 -2.61 10.42 -11.86
CA THR A 340 -2.38 11.76 -12.40
C THR A 340 -3.24 12.82 -11.72
N ASP A 341 -4.43 12.50 -11.19
CA ASP A 341 -5.19 13.44 -10.39
C ASP A 341 -4.55 13.69 -9.02
N MET A 342 -3.90 12.70 -8.39
CA MET A 342 -3.28 12.85 -7.07
C MET A 342 -1.88 13.46 -7.07
N TRP A 343 -1.04 13.12 -8.06
CA TRP A 343 0.37 13.49 -8.10
C TRP A 343 0.78 14.33 -9.32
N TYR A 344 -0.08 14.42 -10.34
CA TYR A 344 0.10 15.12 -11.63
C TYR A 344 0.94 14.38 -12.67
N ASP A 345 2.13 14.89 -12.98
CA ASP A 345 3.03 14.22 -13.91
C ASP A 345 3.45 12.89 -13.29
N VAL A 346 3.31 11.77 -14.01
CA VAL A 346 3.60 10.43 -13.48
C VAL A 346 4.18 9.55 -14.59
N PRO A 347 4.93 8.49 -14.26
CA PRO A 347 5.29 7.47 -15.24
C PRO A 347 4.05 6.85 -15.88
N TYR A 348 3.92 6.94 -17.21
CA TYR A 348 2.74 6.49 -17.94
C TYR A 348 3.08 5.67 -19.18
N THR A 349 3.65 6.28 -20.23
CA THR A 349 3.98 5.56 -21.48
C THR A 349 5.19 4.65 -21.35
N GLU A 350 6.09 4.91 -20.40
CA GLU A 350 7.22 4.05 -20.04
C GLU A 350 6.98 3.18 -18.79
N ALA A 351 5.80 3.25 -18.17
CA ALA A 351 5.49 2.46 -16.99
C ALA A 351 5.51 0.95 -17.28
N LEU A 352 5.89 0.16 -16.27
CA LEU A 352 5.94 -1.32 -16.28
C LEU A 352 7.03 -1.95 -17.18
N GLN A 353 7.95 -1.16 -17.74
CA GLN A 353 8.96 -1.61 -18.71
C GLN A 353 10.25 -2.22 -18.10
N ALA A 354 10.25 -2.65 -16.83
CA ALA A 354 11.39 -3.35 -16.23
C ALA A 354 11.82 -4.62 -16.99
N GLY A 355 10.87 -5.32 -17.61
CA GLY A 355 11.14 -6.48 -18.49
C GLY A 355 11.94 -6.11 -19.74
N GLU A 356 11.89 -4.85 -20.15
CA GLU A 356 12.66 -4.27 -21.26
C GLU A 356 13.97 -3.60 -20.78
N ASN A 357 14.27 -3.70 -19.48
CA ASN A 357 15.37 -3.05 -18.76
C ASN A 357 15.20 -1.53 -18.55
N ASN A 358 13.99 -0.98 -18.67
CA ASN A 358 13.70 0.38 -18.24
C ASN A 358 13.30 0.40 -16.75
N TYR A 359 14.19 0.92 -15.91
CA TYR A 359 14.03 0.95 -14.44
C TYR A 359 13.84 2.35 -13.86
N THR A 360 13.83 3.35 -14.75
CA THR A 360 13.72 4.78 -14.43
C THR A 360 12.80 5.42 -15.46
N PRO A 361 11.50 5.04 -15.47
CA PRO A 361 10.58 5.47 -16.51
C PRO A 361 10.35 6.98 -16.45
N VAL A 362 10.27 7.63 -17.61
CA VAL A 362 10.02 9.07 -17.68
C VAL A 362 8.63 9.43 -17.17
N TYR A 363 8.54 10.61 -16.55
CA TYR A 363 7.27 11.19 -16.11
C TYR A 363 6.59 11.92 -17.27
N ASP A 364 5.45 11.40 -17.71
CA ASP A 364 4.60 12.05 -18.70
C ASP A 364 3.81 13.20 -18.07
N THR A 365 3.50 14.21 -18.88
CA THR A 365 2.72 15.35 -18.41
C THR A 365 1.26 14.97 -18.19
N GLN A 366 0.63 15.49 -17.15
CA GLN A 366 -0.81 15.30 -16.90
C GLN A 366 -1.67 15.62 -18.14
N GLU A 367 -1.30 16.65 -18.92
CA GLU A 367 -1.91 16.96 -20.22
C GLU A 367 -1.89 15.75 -21.16
N ARG A 368 -0.69 15.25 -21.48
CA ARG A 368 -0.48 14.13 -22.40
C ARG A 368 -1.23 12.88 -21.93
N ILE A 369 -1.16 12.58 -20.63
CA ILE A 369 -1.84 11.42 -20.04
C ILE A 369 -3.34 11.44 -20.37
N TYR A 370 -4.01 12.59 -20.31
CA TYR A 370 -5.43 12.67 -20.68
C TYR A 370 -5.69 12.79 -22.18
N THR A 371 -4.91 13.61 -22.91
CA THR A 371 -5.30 14.14 -24.24
C THR A 371 -4.50 13.62 -25.42
N ASP A 372 -3.47 12.79 -25.22
CA ASP A 372 -2.73 12.16 -26.32
C ASP A 372 -3.66 11.31 -27.19
N SER A 373 -3.55 11.43 -28.52
CA SER A 373 -4.54 10.92 -29.47
C SER A 373 -4.51 9.41 -29.67
N GLU A 374 -3.45 8.74 -29.22
CA GLU A 374 -3.29 7.29 -29.35
C GLU A 374 -3.18 6.63 -27.98
N THR A 375 -2.41 7.26 -27.07
CA THR A 375 -2.12 6.73 -25.74
C THR A 375 -2.89 7.41 -24.62
N GLY A 376 -3.56 8.54 -24.84
CA GLY A 376 -4.23 9.27 -23.76
C GLY A 376 -5.49 8.57 -23.24
N LEU A 377 -5.85 8.81 -21.98
CA LEU A 377 -6.96 8.13 -21.29
C LEU A 377 -8.28 8.20 -22.09
N LEU A 378 -8.54 9.32 -22.77
CA LEU A 378 -9.74 9.46 -23.61
C LEU A 378 -9.71 8.53 -24.83
N ALA A 379 -8.58 8.48 -25.55
CA ALA A 379 -8.42 7.64 -26.75
C ALA A 379 -8.48 6.14 -26.40
N VAL A 380 -7.82 5.75 -25.32
CA VAL A 380 -7.82 4.35 -24.83
C VAL A 380 -9.22 3.92 -24.40
N LEU A 381 -9.97 4.77 -23.68
CA LEU A 381 -11.36 4.47 -23.31
C LEU A 381 -12.30 4.35 -24.52
N GLU A 382 -12.06 5.11 -25.59
CA GLU A 382 -12.82 5.01 -26.85
C GLU A 382 -12.53 3.70 -27.59
N GLY A 383 -11.25 3.34 -27.72
CA GLY A 383 -10.84 2.07 -28.32
C GLY A 383 -11.38 0.88 -27.54
N ALA A 384 -11.30 0.91 -26.21
CA ALA A 384 -11.85 -0.14 -25.36
C ALA A 384 -13.37 -0.26 -25.48
N ALA A 385 -14.11 0.86 -25.46
CA ALA A 385 -15.56 0.85 -25.68
C ALA A 385 -15.92 0.27 -27.05
N ALA A 386 -15.25 0.71 -28.11
CA ALA A 386 -15.47 0.22 -29.47
C ALA A 386 -15.16 -1.29 -29.61
N THR A 387 -14.11 -1.80 -28.96
CA THR A 387 -13.80 -3.24 -28.92
C THR A 387 -14.92 -4.03 -28.24
N LEU A 388 -15.41 -3.56 -27.08
CA LEU A 388 -16.48 -4.22 -26.33
C LEU A 388 -17.85 -4.17 -27.03
N GLU A 389 -18.11 -3.17 -27.88
CA GLU A 389 -19.30 -3.12 -28.71
C GLU A 389 -19.30 -4.14 -29.86
N ASN A 390 -18.12 -4.58 -30.31
CA ASN A 390 -17.96 -5.41 -31.52
C ASN A 390 -17.52 -6.86 -31.22
N THR A 391 -16.98 -7.13 -30.03
CA THR A 391 -16.60 -8.50 -29.62
C THR A 391 -17.80 -9.38 -29.27
N ASN A 392 -17.58 -10.69 -29.32
CA ASN A 392 -18.52 -11.72 -28.84
C ASN A 392 -17.87 -12.65 -27.79
N PHE A 393 -16.65 -12.36 -27.34
CA PHE A 393 -15.99 -13.13 -26.30
C PHE A 393 -16.57 -12.81 -24.92
N ALA A 394 -16.48 -13.76 -24.01
CA ALA A 394 -16.87 -13.58 -22.62
C ALA A 394 -15.64 -13.40 -21.73
N ILE A 395 -15.82 -12.59 -20.68
CA ILE A 395 -14.90 -12.49 -19.54
C ILE A 395 -15.49 -13.25 -18.35
N ASN A 396 -14.64 -13.91 -17.57
CA ASN A 396 -15.00 -14.54 -16.30
C ASN A 396 -14.31 -13.76 -15.16
N GLY A 397 -14.81 -13.86 -13.93
CA GLY A 397 -14.26 -13.10 -12.80
C GLY A 397 -14.63 -11.62 -12.77
N ASP A 398 -15.46 -11.15 -13.70
CA ASP A 398 -16.08 -9.81 -13.62
C ASP A 398 -17.12 -9.76 -12.50
N VAL A 399 -16.69 -9.29 -11.33
CA VAL A 399 -17.54 -9.08 -10.14
C VAL A 399 -18.26 -7.73 -10.12
N MET A 400 -18.02 -6.85 -11.10
CA MET A 400 -18.67 -5.54 -11.19
C MET A 400 -19.95 -5.61 -12.04
N PHE A 401 -19.85 -6.20 -13.24
CA PHE A 401 -20.93 -6.24 -14.21
C PHE A 401 -21.35 -7.65 -14.64
N GLY A 402 -20.68 -8.70 -14.16
CA GLY A 402 -21.07 -10.08 -14.41
C GLY A 402 -21.05 -10.46 -15.89
N ASN A 403 -19.99 -10.07 -16.62
CA ASN A 403 -19.83 -10.25 -18.07
C ASN A 403 -20.83 -9.43 -18.92
N ASN A 404 -21.45 -8.39 -18.36
CA ASN A 404 -22.29 -7.48 -19.14
C ASN A 404 -21.43 -6.39 -19.82
N LEU A 405 -20.88 -6.73 -21.00
CA LEU A 405 -20.01 -5.84 -21.76
C LEU A 405 -20.67 -4.49 -22.12
N SER A 406 -22.00 -4.46 -22.31
CA SER A 406 -22.72 -3.20 -22.54
C SER A 406 -22.69 -2.25 -21.34
N LYS A 407 -22.54 -2.76 -20.11
CA LYS A 407 -22.29 -1.92 -18.93
C LYS A 407 -20.84 -1.44 -18.86
N TRP A 408 -19.87 -2.26 -19.26
CA TRP A 408 -18.47 -1.82 -19.41
C TRP A 408 -18.34 -0.67 -20.43
N VAL A 409 -19.03 -0.76 -21.57
CA VAL A 409 -19.13 0.36 -22.55
C VAL A 409 -19.72 1.62 -21.91
N ARG A 410 -20.83 1.48 -21.16
CA ARG A 410 -21.43 2.62 -20.43
C ARG A 410 -20.50 3.21 -19.39
N PHE A 411 -19.75 2.39 -18.67
CA PHE A 411 -18.77 2.83 -17.68
C PHE A 411 -17.61 3.57 -18.35
N ALA A 412 -17.03 3.02 -19.42
CA ALA A 412 -15.95 3.66 -20.19
C ALA A 412 -16.37 5.05 -20.72
N ASN A 413 -17.55 5.14 -21.33
CA ASN A 413 -18.09 6.41 -21.83
C ASN A 413 -18.41 7.40 -20.68
N SER A 414 -18.83 6.91 -19.52
CA SER A 414 -19.09 7.76 -18.34
C SER A 414 -17.81 8.26 -17.68
N LEU A 415 -16.74 7.44 -17.65
CA LEU A 415 -15.40 7.88 -17.23
C LEU A 415 -14.86 8.97 -18.16
N GLN A 416 -15.08 8.86 -19.48
CA GLN A 416 -14.74 9.95 -20.41
C GLN A 416 -15.47 11.25 -20.04
N VAL A 417 -16.76 11.20 -19.69
CA VAL A 417 -17.50 12.39 -19.20
C VAL A 417 -16.90 12.94 -17.90
N ARG A 418 -16.52 12.08 -16.94
CA ARG A 418 -15.80 12.50 -15.71
C ARG A 418 -14.51 13.25 -16.06
N TYR A 419 -13.67 12.69 -16.93
CA TYR A 419 -12.36 13.26 -17.26
C TYR A 419 -12.48 14.53 -18.12
N LEU A 420 -13.43 14.59 -19.05
CA LEU A 420 -13.73 15.81 -19.80
C LEU A 420 -14.20 16.93 -18.87
N MET A 421 -15.02 16.62 -17.86
CA MET A 421 -15.41 17.60 -16.84
C MET A 421 -14.27 17.94 -15.88
N ARG A 422 -13.34 17.02 -15.57
CA ARG A 422 -12.08 17.35 -14.86
C ARG A 422 -11.29 18.42 -15.62
N MET A 423 -11.20 18.27 -16.94
CA MET A 423 -10.48 19.17 -17.84
C MET A 423 -11.29 20.39 -18.30
N SER A 424 -12.46 20.69 -17.71
CA SER A 424 -13.37 21.70 -18.27
C SER A 424 -12.79 23.10 -18.39
N LYS A 425 -11.79 23.47 -17.55
CA LYS A 425 -11.04 24.74 -17.68
C LYS A 425 -10.24 24.84 -18.98
N ARG A 426 -9.79 23.70 -19.51
CA ARG A 426 -8.95 23.56 -20.70
C ARG A 426 -9.74 23.55 -22.01
N PHE A 427 -11.08 23.63 -21.99
CA PHE A 427 -11.88 23.66 -23.22
C PHE A 427 -11.61 24.88 -24.12
N GLY A 428 -11.10 25.99 -23.57
CA GLY A 428 -10.63 27.13 -24.37
C GLY A 428 -9.35 26.82 -25.16
N ASP A 429 -8.46 26.02 -24.58
CA ASP A 429 -7.19 25.60 -25.18
C ASP A 429 -7.38 24.39 -26.13
N TYR A 430 -8.32 23.49 -25.82
CA TYR A 430 -8.62 22.25 -26.55
C TYR A 430 -10.14 22.12 -26.84
N PRO A 431 -10.71 22.89 -27.78
CA PRO A 431 -12.16 22.90 -28.06
C PRO A 431 -12.74 21.54 -28.45
N GLN A 432 -11.93 20.64 -29.03
CA GLN A 432 -12.32 19.27 -29.36
C GLN A 432 -12.76 18.45 -28.15
N LEU A 433 -12.28 18.76 -26.94
CA LEU A 433 -12.72 18.11 -25.70
C LEU A 433 -14.19 18.44 -25.39
N GLN A 434 -14.61 19.69 -25.60
CA GLN A 434 -16.01 20.08 -25.44
C GLN A 434 -16.90 19.41 -26.50
N THR A 435 -16.45 19.32 -27.75
CA THR A 435 -17.17 18.58 -28.81
C THR A 435 -17.38 17.12 -28.41
N ARG A 436 -16.32 16.44 -27.95
CA ARG A 436 -16.38 15.05 -27.48
C ARG A 436 -17.36 14.87 -26.32
N LEU A 437 -17.41 15.82 -25.37
CA LEU A 437 -18.37 15.80 -24.27
C LEU A 437 -19.82 15.90 -24.78
N GLN A 438 -20.06 16.76 -25.77
CA GLN A 438 -21.37 16.89 -26.41
C GLN A 438 -21.77 15.62 -27.19
N ASP A 439 -20.83 14.98 -27.88
CA ASP A 439 -21.08 13.74 -28.61
C ASP A 439 -21.41 12.58 -27.66
N LEU A 440 -20.65 12.43 -26.56
CA LEU A 440 -20.94 11.46 -25.49
C LEU A 440 -22.31 11.69 -24.86
N ALA A 441 -22.69 12.95 -24.58
CA ALA A 441 -24.02 13.28 -24.06
C ALA A 441 -25.18 12.91 -25.02
N ASN A 442 -24.91 12.89 -26.33
CA ASN A 442 -25.88 12.52 -27.37
C ASN A 442 -25.87 11.03 -27.74
N SER A 443 -24.84 10.27 -27.36
CA SER A 443 -24.63 8.88 -27.80
C SER A 443 -25.74 7.90 -27.39
N GLY A 444 -26.41 8.14 -26.25
CA GLY A 444 -27.28 7.15 -25.60
C GLY A 444 -26.51 5.97 -24.96
N GLN A 445 -25.18 6.01 -24.93
CA GLN A 445 -24.30 4.94 -24.43
C GLN A 445 -23.62 5.30 -23.10
N LEU A 446 -24.24 6.20 -22.33
CA LEU A 446 -23.88 6.51 -20.94
C LEU A 446 -24.68 5.64 -19.96
N MET A 447 -24.30 5.62 -18.66
CA MET A 447 -25.12 4.97 -17.63
C MET A 447 -26.57 5.49 -17.67
N GLN A 448 -27.57 4.60 -17.55
CA GLN A 448 -29.00 4.93 -17.70
C GLN A 448 -29.76 4.99 -16.36
N GLY A 449 -29.12 4.62 -15.25
CA GLY A 449 -29.72 4.56 -13.92
C GLY A 449 -28.81 3.82 -12.93
N ASN A 450 -29.21 3.73 -11.65
CA ASN A 450 -28.41 3.04 -10.62
C ASN A 450 -28.09 1.57 -10.94
N GLY A 451 -28.88 0.91 -11.80
CA GLY A 451 -28.59 -0.43 -12.29
C GLY A 451 -27.32 -0.53 -13.14
N ASP A 452 -26.78 0.58 -13.64
CA ASP A 452 -25.51 0.66 -14.37
C ASP A 452 -24.35 1.22 -13.52
N ASN A 453 -24.55 1.42 -12.21
CA ASN A 453 -23.49 1.88 -11.30
C ASN A 453 -22.27 0.96 -11.39
N ALA A 454 -21.07 1.53 -11.54
CA ALA A 454 -19.81 0.81 -11.52
C ALA A 454 -19.40 0.54 -10.07
N VAL A 455 -19.95 -0.54 -9.50
CA VAL A 455 -19.81 -0.92 -8.09
C VAL A 455 -19.53 -2.41 -7.92
N VAL A 456 -18.90 -2.76 -6.81
CA VAL A 456 -18.69 -4.15 -6.36
C VAL A 456 -19.43 -4.30 -5.02
N PRO A 457 -20.49 -5.12 -4.95
CA PRO A 457 -21.27 -5.25 -3.72
C PRO A 457 -20.47 -5.87 -2.57
N TYR A 458 -20.56 -5.25 -1.38
CA TYR A 458 -20.16 -5.93 -0.15
C TYR A 458 -21.18 -7.04 0.19
N LEU A 459 -20.73 -8.04 0.92
CA LEU A 459 -21.49 -9.24 1.28
C LEU A 459 -21.86 -9.21 2.76
N SER A 460 -23.00 -9.81 3.13
CA SER A 460 -23.37 -9.94 4.54
C SER A 460 -22.46 -10.88 5.35
N ALA A 461 -21.58 -11.64 4.67
CA ALA A 461 -20.69 -12.64 5.25
C ALA A 461 -19.22 -12.24 5.10
N SER A 462 -18.44 -12.49 6.16
CA SER A 462 -16.99 -12.33 6.19
C SER A 462 -16.29 -13.16 5.09
N PRO A 463 -15.19 -12.67 4.48
CA PRO A 463 -14.46 -11.43 4.82
C PRO A 463 -14.96 -10.17 4.08
N ASN A 464 -15.81 -10.30 3.07
CA ASN A 464 -16.12 -9.20 2.12
C ASN A 464 -17.23 -8.26 2.63
N GLN A 465 -17.22 -7.88 3.90
CA GLN A 465 -18.17 -6.94 4.51
C GLN A 465 -17.59 -5.52 4.44
N PHE A 466 -18.42 -4.47 4.40
CA PHE A 466 -17.92 -3.09 4.45
C PHE A 466 -17.05 -2.90 5.71
N PRO A 467 -15.77 -2.46 5.62
CA PRO A 467 -14.83 -2.70 6.72
C PRO A 467 -15.17 -2.00 8.04
N LEU A 468 -15.85 -0.85 8.00
CA LEU A 468 -16.29 -0.15 9.22
C LEU A 468 -17.27 -0.96 10.07
N TYR A 469 -17.98 -1.94 9.49
CA TYR A 469 -18.78 -2.91 10.24
C TYR A 469 -17.92 -3.72 11.23
N ASN A 470 -16.72 -4.13 10.80
CA ASN A 470 -15.79 -4.93 11.60
C ASN A 470 -14.82 -4.09 12.45
N ALA A 471 -14.83 -2.76 12.34
CA ALA A 471 -13.92 -1.88 13.08
C ALA A 471 -14.09 -2.00 14.62
N SER A 472 -13.01 -1.74 15.36
CA SER A 472 -13.08 -1.61 16.82
C SER A 472 -13.99 -0.42 17.20
N GLN A 473 -14.51 -0.39 18.44
CA GLN A 473 -15.35 0.76 18.86
C GLN A 473 -14.58 2.08 18.82
N GLY A 474 -13.29 2.08 19.21
CA GLY A 474 -12.42 3.24 19.07
C GLY A 474 -12.24 3.66 17.61
N GLY A 475 -11.92 2.72 16.72
CA GLY A 475 -11.77 3.01 15.28
C GLY A 475 -13.05 3.51 14.60
N TYR A 476 -14.23 3.12 15.10
CA TYR A 476 -15.50 3.72 14.65
C TYR A 476 -15.74 5.11 15.25
N GLN A 477 -15.39 5.31 16.53
CA GLN A 477 -15.56 6.59 17.24
C GLN A 477 -14.54 7.67 16.85
N GLU A 478 -13.48 7.29 16.13
CA GLU A 478 -12.50 8.18 15.51
C GLU A 478 -13.13 9.13 14.49
N HIS A 479 -14.16 8.69 13.78
CA HIS A 479 -14.72 9.42 12.66
C HIS A 479 -16.03 10.12 13.03
N ARG A 480 -16.05 11.45 12.90
CA ARG A 480 -17.17 12.30 13.29
C ARG A 480 -17.76 13.06 12.12
N MET A 481 -19.05 13.35 12.16
CA MET A 481 -19.69 14.30 11.25
C MET A 481 -19.01 15.67 11.34
N THR A 482 -18.79 16.37 10.22
CA THR A 482 -18.29 17.76 10.26
C THR A 482 -19.41 18.78 10.40
N ALA A 483 -19.10 19.94 10.98
CA ALA A 483 -19.97 21.12 10.96
C ALA A 483 -20.28 21.59 9.52
N THR A 484 -19.37 21.32 8.56
CA THR A 484 -19.56 21.65 7.14
C THR A 484 -20.73 20.86 6.54
N ILE A 485 -20.70 19.53 6.60
CA ILE A 485 -21.80 18.70 6.06
C ILE A 485 -23.08 18.82 6.88
N ASP A 486 -22.97 19.01 8.19
CA ASP A 486 -24.10 19.34 9.06
C ASP A 486 -24.83 20.61 8.61
N SER A 487 -24.09 21.69 8.35
CA SER A 487 -24.68 22.94 7.86
C SER A 487 -25.40 22.79 6.51
N VAL A 488 -24.86 21.96 5.60
CA VAL A 488 -25.45 21.69 4.28
C VAL A 488 -26.74 20.86 4.40
N LEU A 489 -26.70 19.75 5.15
CA LEU A 489 -27.86 18.87 5.33
C LEU A 489 -28.99 19.57 6.10
N LYS A 490 -28.66 20.37 7.12
CA LYS A 490 -29.63 21.23 7.85
C LYS A 490 -30.23 22.31 6.95
N LEU A 491 -29.45 22.95 6.08
CA LEU A 491 -29.94 23.96 5.14
C LEU A 491 -30.93 23.39 4.11
N TRP A 492 -30.76 22.12 3.72
CA TRP A 492 -31.64 21.44 2.77
C TRP A 492 -32.84 20.74 3.40
N ASP A 493 -32.88 20.59 4.74
CA ASP A 493 -33.79 19.67 5.46
C ASP A 493 -33.69 18.24 4.85
N ASP A 494 -32.46 17.76 4.66
CA ASP A 494 -32.18 16.55 3.87
C ASP A 494 -32.26 15.26 4.71
N PRO A 495 -33.22 14.36 4.44
CA PRO A 495 -33.38 13.16 5.26
C PRO A 495 -32.24 12.13 5.07
N ARG A 496 -31.32 12.32 4.11
CA ARG A 496 -30.10 11.50 4.02
C ARG A 496 -29.20 11.62 5.24
N VAL A 497 -29.33 12.68 6.05
CA VAL A 497 -28.61 12.81 7.34
C VAL A 497 -28.86 11.60 8.26
N MET A 498 -30.09 11.06 8.26
CA MET A 498 -30.48 9.91 9.10
C MET A 498 -29.92 8.58 8.61
N ILE A 499 -29.38 8.54 7.38
CA ILE A 499 -28.75 7.36 6.78
C ILE A 499 -27.23 7.46 6.90
N LEU A 500 -26.67 8.63 6.56
CA LEU A 500 -25.23 8.88 6.54
C LEU A 500 -24.62 9.04 7.94
N TYR A 501 -25.41 9.50 8.92
CA TYR A 501 -24.97 9.74 10.29
C TYR A 501 -25.94 9.15 11.31
N LYS A 502 -25.44 8.90 12.52
CA LYS A 502 -26.26 8.67 13.71
C LYS A 502 -26.52 10.00 14.42
N PRO A 503 -27.66 10.15 15.11
CA PRO A 503 -27.85 11.28 16.02
C PRO A 503 -26.81 11.26 17.13
N SER A 504 -26.61 12.39 17.80
CA SER A 504 -25.69 12.49 18.92
C SER A 504 -26.11 11.56 20.06
N ASN A 505 -25.12 10.94 20.73
CA ASN A 505 -25.38 10.01 21.84
C ASN A 505 -26.18 10.69 22.96
N ASN A 506 -25.91 11.95 23.27
CA ASN A 506 -26.64 12.66 24.31
C ASN A 506 -28.11 12.90 23.89
N SER A 507 -28.39 13.32 22.65
CA SER A 507 -29.78 13.56 22.21
C SER A 507 -30.68 12.31 22.22
N VAL A 508 -30.10 11.09 22.15
CA VAL A 508 -30.87 9.83 22.25
C VAL A 508 -30.90 9.22 23.66
N ASN A 509 -30.01 9.62 24.56
CA ASN A 509 -29.92 9.05 25.93
C ASN A 509 -30.50 9.99 27.01
N ASP A 510 -30.64 11.29 26.74
CA ASP A 510 -31.11 12.29 27.71
C ASP A 510 -32.62 12.59 27.60
N THR A 511 -33.14 13.37 28.56
CA THR A 511 -34.52 13.91 28.53
C THR A 511 -34.70 15.13 27.61
N ILE A 512 -33.77 15.37 26.69
CA ILE A 512 -33.81 16.49 25.74
C ILE A 512 -34.97 16.28 24.74
N PRO A 513 -35.84 17.29 24.47
CA PRO A 513 -36.93 17.14 23.52
C PRO A 513 -36.48 17.20 22.04
N GLY A 514 -35.89 16.13 21.52
CA GLY A 514 -35.59 16.01 20.09
C GLY A 514 -34.37 15.15 19.78
N VAL A 515 -34.36 14.57 18.59
CA VAL A 515 -33.19 13.88 18.03
C VAL A 515 -32.31 14.90 17.33
N GLU A 516 -31.05 15.02 17.72
CA GLU A 516 -30.12 16.01 17.15
C GLU A 516 -29.00 15.34 16.35
N TYR A 517 -28.57 16.01 15.29
CA TYR A 517 -27.36 15.69 14.53
C TYR A 517 -26.47 16.92 14.61
N ASN A 518 -25.22 16.75 15.02
CA ASN A 518 -24.29 17.86 15.24
C ASN A 518 -22.90 17.49 14.75
N GLY A 519 -22.32 18.38 13.95
CA GLY A 519 -20.97 18.22 13.41
C GLY A 519 -19.87 18.85 14.27
N LEU A 520 -18.70 18.22 14.31
CA LEU A 520 -17.45 18.77 14.85
C LEU A 520 -16.80 19.72 13.83
N GLN A 521 -16.08 20.75 14.27
CA GLN A 521 -15.28 21.53 13.32
C GLN A 521 -14.13 20.65 12.80
N ASN A 522 -13.94 20.58 11.49
CA ASN A 522 -12.87 19.78 10.89
C ASN A 522 -11.48 20.32 11.27
N GLY A 523 -10.47 19.45 11.24
CA GLY A 523 -9.07 19.81 11.45
C GLY A 523 -8.77 20.39 12.83
N GLN A 524 -9.47 19.91 13.86
CA GLN A 524 -9.15 20.18 15.27
C GLN A 524 -8.26 19.07 15.82
N SER A 525 -7.22 19.45 16.56
CA SER A 525 -6.42 18.53 17.37
C SER A 525 -7.18 18.04 18.59
N ARG A 526 -6.79 16.88 19.12
CA ARG A 526 -7.37 16.35 20.37
C ARG A 526 -7.26 17.36 21.52
N GLU A 527 -6.13 18.07 21.61
CA GLU A 527 -5.90 19.16 22.58
C GLU A 527 -6.90 20.32 22.41
N THR A 528 -7.18 20.75 21.17
CA THR A 528 -8.17 21.80 20.89
C THR A 528 -9.61 21.34 21.17
N ILE A 529 -9.94 20.06 20.93
CA ILE A 529 -11.26 19.50 21.26
C ILE A 529 -11.48 19.52 22.78
N ASP A 530 -10.52 19.00 23.55
CA ASP A 530 -10.58 18.97 25.02
C ASP A 530 -10.48 20.37 25.63
N GLY A 531 -9.62 21.24 25.10
CA GLY A 531 -9.43 22.63 25.54
C GLY A 531 -10.67 23.50 25.35
N ASN A 532 -11.46 23.23 24.31
CA ASN A 532 -12.78 23.84 24.12
C ASN A 532 -13.92 23.13 24.89
N SER A 533 -13.62 22.06 25.63
CA SER A 533 -14.58 21.25 26.41
C SER A 533 -15.72 20.68 25.56
N ILE A 534 -15.42 20.24 24.34
CA ILE A 534 -16.40 19.61 23.43
C ILE A 534 -16.68 18.19 23.90
N ASP A 535 -17.92 17.89 24.30
CA ASP A 535 -18.33 16.50 24.57
C ASP A 535 -18.52 15.75 23.25
N LEU A 536 -17.69 14.75 22.99
CA LEU A 536 -17.81 13.89 21.82
C LEU A 536 -19.08 13.03 21.82
N ASN A 537 -19.88 13.01 22.90
CA ASN A 537 -21.22 12.42 22.88
C ASN A 537 -22.29 13.36 22.29
N ASP A 538 -22.03 14.67 22.21
CA ASP A 538 -22.87 15.61 21.49
C ASP A 538 -22.63 15.58 19.97
N ILE A 539 -21.56 14.92 19.50
CA ILE A 539 -21.13 14.89 18.10
C ILE A 539 -21.57 13.60 17.39
N SER A 540 -22.22 13.75 16.23
CA SER A 540 -22.70 12.65 15.39
C SER A 540 -21.58 11.75 14.86
N LEU A 541 -21.84 10.44 14.91
CA LEU A 541 -21.02 9.37 14.31
C LEU A 541 -21.54 9.01 12.91
N TYR A 542 -20.77 8.27 12.12
CA TYR A 542 -21.27 7.67 10.88
C TYR A 542 -22.48 6.74 11.11
N GLY A 543 -23.40 6.74 10.15
CA GLY A 543 -24.71 6.07 10.20
C GLY A 543 -24.66 4.55 10.28
N SER A 544 -25.80 3.95 10.65
CA SER A 544 -25.96 2.49 10.74
C SER A 544 -25.66 1.76 9.44
N ILE A 545 -25.88 2.40 8.28
CA ILE A 545 -25.56 1.86 6.96
C ILE A 545 -24.07 1.49 6.78
N PHE A 546 -23.19 2.14 7.54
CA PHE A 546 -21.74 1.89 7.53
C PHE A 546 -21.28 1.00 8.69
N ARG A 547 -21.97 1.08 9.84
CA ARG A 547 -21.51 0.46 11.09
C ARG A 547 -22.23 -0.83 11.46
N ASP A 548 -23.53 -0.88 11.25
CA ASP A 548 -24.41 -1.93 11.75
C ASP A 548 -24.88 -2.86 10.62
N GLU A 549 -24.79 -2.41 9.36
CA GLU A 549 -25.18 -3.17 8.16
C GLU A 549 -23.93 -3.62 7.35
N PRO A 550 -23.58 -4.92 7.32
CA PRO A 550 -22.34 -5.39 6.70
C PRO A 550 -22.27 -5.24 5.17
N ALA A 551 -23.41 -5.01 4.53
CA ALA A 551 -23.57 -4.76 3.10
C ALA A 551 -24.52 -3.55 2.88
N GLY A 552 -24.44 -2.54 3.74
CA GLY A 552 -25.29 -1.34 3.64
C GLY A 552 -24.89 -0.41 2.48
N VAL A 553 -23.65 -0.50 2.01
CA VAL A 553 -23.14 0.18 0.81
C VAL A 553 -22.39 -0.82 -0.06
N ASP A 554 -21.96 -0.37 -1.24
CA ASP A 554 -21.07 -1.09 -2.17
C ASP A 554 -19.71 -0.39 -2.24
N ALA A 555 -18.69 -1.10 -2.72
CA ALA A 555 -17.45 -0.49 -3.17
C ALA A 555 -17.67 0.15 -4.56
N GLN A 556 -17.18 1.36 -4.80
CA GLN A 556 -17.63 2.25 -5.88
C GLN A 556 -16.48 2.79 -6.72
N PHE A 557 -16.63 2.73 -8.05
CA PHE A 557 -15.79 3.47 -8.99
C PHE A 557 -16.47 4.73 -9.51
N MET A 558 -17.75 4.61 -9.90
CA MET A 558 -18.59 5.69 -10.42
C MET A 558 -20.07 5.34 -10.28
N GLN A 559 -20.88 6.29 -9.82
CA GLN A 559 -22.34 6.16 -9.79
C GLN A 559 -23.02 6.97 -10.90
N TYR A 560 -24.23 6.54 -11.29
CA TYR A 560 -25.10 7.30 -12.19
C TYR A 560 -25.44 8.69 -11.64
N SER A 561 -25.60 8.83 -10.32
CA SER A 561 -25.82 10.12 -9.65
C SER A 561 -24.73 11.15 -9.98
N GLU A 562 -23.46 10.75 -9.86
CA GLU A 562 -22.29 11.55 -10.23
C GLU A 562 -22.30 11.96 -11.71
N LEU A 563 -22.61 11.03 -12.60
CA LEU A 563 -22.68 11.28 -14.04
C LEU A 563 -23.77 12.31 -14.37
N GLN A 564 -24.94 12.18 -13.75
CA GLN A 564 -26.04 13.14 -13.90
C GLN A 564 -25.63 14.53 -13.39
N PHE A 565 -24.92 14.64 -12.26
CA PHE A 565 -24.39 15.94 -11.83
C PHE A 565 -23.31 16.52 -12.75
N ALA A 566 -22.46 15.68 -13.35
CA ALA A 566 -21.49 16.12 -14.34
C ALA A 566 -22.17 16.68 -15.61
N LEU A 567 -23.25 16.03 -16.07
CA LEU A 567 -24.08 16.51 -17.19
C LEU A 567 -24.89 17.76 -16.82
N ALA A 568 -25.38 17.87 -15.57
CA ALA A 568 -26.05 19.06 -15.07
C ALA A 568 -25.13 20.27 -15.07
N GLU A 569 -23.89 20.12 -14.58
CA GLU A 569 -22.86 21.15 -14.65
C GLU A 569 -22.51 21.51 -16.10
N ALA A 570 -22.33 20.51 -16.96
CA ALA A 570 -22.02 20.74 -18.37
C ALA A 570 -23.12 21.52 -19.10
N ALA A 571 -24.40 21.22 -18.83
CA ALA A 571 -25.55 21.94 -19.38
C ALA A 571 -25.67 23.37 -18.81
N GLU A 572 -25.50 23.55 -17.50
CA GLU A 572 -25.55 24.87 -16.84
C GLU A 572 -24.41 25.80 -17.32
N ARG A 573 -23.24 25.24 -17.63
CA ARG A 573 -22.12 25.98 -18.24
C ARG A 573 -22.27 26.19 -19.75
N GLY A 574 -23.29 25.61 -20.39
CA GLY A 574 -23.49 25.66 -21.84
C GLY A 574 -22.46 24.86 -22.65
N TYR A 575 -21.76 23.90 -22.03
CA TYR A 575 -20.83 23.01 -22.72
C TYR A 575 -21.55 21.98 -23.59
N ILE A 576 -22.73 21.54 -23.14
CA ILE A 576 -23.64 20.66 -23.86
C ILE A 576 -25.05 21.27 -23.92
N GLY A 577 -25.83 20.88 -24.92
CA GLY A 577 -27.28 21.06 -24.91
C GLY A 577 -27.98 20.13 -23.91
N GLY A 578 -29.22 20.46 -23.56
CA GLY A 578 -30.03 19.72 -22.59
C GLY A 578 -30.59 20.61 -21.49
N SER A 579 -31.23 19.99 -20.50
CA SER A 579 -31.81 20.68 -19.34
C SER A 579 -30.96 20.39 -18.11
N ALA A 580 -30.25 21.41 -17.60
CA ALA A 580 -29.47 21.29 -16.36
C ALA A 580 -30.35 20.86 -15.18
N VAL A 581 -31.59 21.36 -15.11
CA VAL A 581 -32.60 20.97 -14.11
C VAL A 581 -32.90 19.47 -14.19
N THR A 582 -33.11 18.92 -15.40
CA THR A 582 -33.45 17.50 -15.55
C THR A 582 -32.30 16.59 -15.15
N TYR A 583 -31.07 16.92 -15.56
CA TYR A 583 -29.89 16.18 -15.11
C TYR A 583 -29.67 16.30 -13.59
N TYR A 584 -29.87 17.48 -13.01
CA TYR A 584 -29.76 17.70 -11.57
C TYR A 584 -30.78 16.89 -10.77
N GLU A 585 -32.06 16.93 -11.17
CA GLU A 585 -33.14 16.19 -10.51
C GLU A 585 -32.93 14.67 -10.60
N ASN A 586 -32.46 14.17 -11.76
CA ASN A 586 -32.05 12.77 -11.92
C ASN A 586 -30.90 12.39 -10.98
N GLY A 587 -29.87 13.23 -10.88
CA GLY A 587 -28.71 12.97 -10.01
C GLY A 587 -29.08 12.93 -8.52
N VAL A 588 -29.94 13.85 -8.10
CA VAL A 588 -30.50 13.86 -6.74
C VAL A 588 -31.36 12.62 -6.50
N GLN A 589 -32.32 12.30 -7.37
CA GLN A 589 -33.17 11.11 -7.23
C GLN A 589 -32.33 9.83 -7.15
N ALA A 590 -31.34 9.68 -8.03
CA ALA A 590 -30.42 8.54 -8.04
C ALA A 590 -29.63 8.41 -6.73
N SER A 591 -29.21 9.52 -6.12
CA SER A 591 -28.56 9.51 -4.81
C SER A 591 -29.51 9.10 -3.67
N PHE A 592 -30.77 9.58 -3.69
CA PHE A 592 -31.80 9.13 -2.74
C PHE A 592 -32.08 7.63 -2.90
N ASP A 593 -32.26 7.16 -4.14
CA ASP A 593 -32.53 5.76 -4.46
C ASP A 593 -31.38 4.84 -4.04
N TYR A 594 -30.12 5.27 -4.21
CA TYR A 594 -28.94 4.51 -3.80
C TYR A 594 -28.95 4.22 -2.28
N TYR A 595 -29.22 5.25 -1.48
CA TYR A 595 -29.30 5.14 -0.03
C TYR A 595 -30.64 4.58 0.48
N ASN A 596 -31.53 4.12 -0.41
CA ASN A 596 -32.92 3.72 -0.10
C ASN A 596 -33.69 4.79 0.72
N ALA A 597 -33.34 6.06 0.53
CA ALA A 597 -33.86 7.19 1.28
C ALA A 597 -35.06 7.83 0.56
N GLN A 598 -36.16 8.07 1.29
CA GLN A 598 -37.35 8.69 0.72
C GLN A 598 -37.13 10.19 0.50
N ARG A 599 -36.96 10.64 -0.76
CA ARG A 599 -36.94 12.08 -1.08
C ARG A 599 -38.28 12.74 -0.74
N PRO A 600 -38.31 13.87 -0.01
CA PRO A 600 -39.54 14.66 0.20
C PRO A 600 -40.17 15.12 -1.13
N ALA A 601 -41.50 15.24 -1.16
CA ALA A 601 -42.23 15.64 -2.36
C ALA A 601 -41.99 17.12 -2.73
N ASP A 602 -41.68 17.96 -1.75
CA ASP A 602 -41.37 19.38 -1.88
C ASP A 602 -39.87 19.64 -2.16
N TYR A 603 -39.00 18.62 -2.10
CA TYR A 603 -37.54 18.78 -2.05
C TYR A 603 -36.97 19.72 -3.13
N PHE A 604 -37.34 19.52 -4.41
CA PHE A 604 -36.89 20.38 -5.52
C PHE A 604 -37.52 21.78 -5.56
N THR A 605 -38.53 22.06 -4.74
CA THR A 605 -39.17 23.38 -4.62
C THR A 605 -38.63 24.19 -3.43
N ARG A 606 -37.77 23.59 -2.59
CA ARG A 606 -37.12 24.29 -1.47
C ARG A 606 -36.09 25.28 -2.01
N ALA A 607 -36.09 26.51 -1.50
CA ALA A 607 -35.24 27.61 -2.00
C ALA A 607 -33.71 27.34 -1.93
N ALA A 608 -33.27 26.43 -1.06
CA ALA A 608 -31.87 26.02 -0.96
C ALA A 608 -31.47 24.87 -1.91
N VAL A 609 -32.44 24.25 -2.59
CA VAL A 609 -32.26 23.04 -3.43
C VAL A 609 -32.67 23.31 -4.88
N ALA A 610 -33.72 24.10 -5.12
CA ALA A 610 -34.21 24.40 -6.46
C ALA A 610 -33.12 24.99 -7.37
N LEU A 611 -33.17 24.73 -8.68
CA LEU A 611 -32.37 25.47 -9.66
C LEU A 611 -33.23 26.59 -10.26
N ASP A 612 -33.03 27.82 -9.79
CA ASP A 612 -33.82 29.02 -10.13
C ASP A 612 -33.04 30.02 -11.02
N GLY A 613 -31.82 29.67 -11.43
CA GLY A 613 -30.90 30.55 -12.17
C GLY A 613 -29.96 31.36 -11.27
N THR A 614 -30.11 31.29 -9.93
CA THR A 614 -29.22 31.89 -8.95
C THR A 614 -28.38 30.80 -8.30
N ASP A 615 -27.05 30.92 -8.37
CA ASP A 615 -26.11 30.00 -7.71
C ASP A 615 -26.27 28.50 -8.12
N ASN A 616 -26.87 28.24 -9.28
CA ASN A 616 -27.16 26.89 -9.79
C ASN A 616 -25.93 25.98 -9.77
N LEU A 617 -24.76 26.46 -10.21
CA LEU A 617 -23.52 25.69 -10.24
C LEU A 617 -23.11 25.21 -8.85
N ASN A 618 -23.19 26.06 -7.83
CA ASN A 618 -22.87 25.70 -6.46
C ASN A 618 -23.88 24.70 -5.88
N ARG A 619 -25.18 24.86 -6.18
CA ARG A 619 -26.22 23.88 -5.80
C ARG A 619 -26.01 22.50 -6.46
N ILE A 620 -25.69 22.47 -7.76
CA ILE A 620 -25.34 21.25 -8.51
C ILE A 620 -24.09 20.58 -7.91
N LEU A 621 -23.02 21.35 -7.71
CA LEU A 621 -21.73 20.83 -7.26
C LEU A 621 -21.71 20.41 -5.79
N THR A 622 -22.51 21.05 -4.93
CA THR A 622 -22.66 20.64 -3.54
C THR A 622 -23.50 19.36 -3.43
N GLN A 623 -24.53 19.18 -4.27
CA GLN A 623 -25.23 17.89 -4.37
C GLN A 623 -24.31 16.78 -4.95
N LYS A 624 -23.43 17.11 -5.92
CA LYS A 624 -22.40 16.18 -6.42
C LYS A 624 -21.43 15.76 -5.32
N TRP A 625 -20.94 16.72 -4.53
CA TRP A 625 -20.05 16.48 -3.39
C TRP A 625 -20.69 15.50 -2.38
N LEU A 626 -21.94 15.73 -1.96
CA LEU A 626 -22.68 14.81 -1.09
C LEU A 626 -22.90 13.43 -1.73
N ALA A 627 -23.20 13.36 -3.03
CA ALA A 627 -23.39 12.09 -3.73
C ALA A 627 -22.10 11.25 -3.83
N LEU A 628 -20.93 11.90 -3.75
CA LEU A 628 -19.60 11.28 -3.75
C LEU A 628 -19.11 10.89 -2.33
N PHE A 629 -20.01 10.68 -1.38
CA PHE A 629 -19.70 10.37 0.03
C PHE A 629 -18.63 9.28 0.22
N ASN A 630 -18.80 8.15 -0.48
CA ASN A 630 -17.90 7.00 -0.47
C ASN A 630 -16.82 7.05 -1.58
N ASN A 631 -16.73 8.15 -2.32
CA ASN A 631 -15.78 8.33 -3.42
C ASN A 631 -15.02 9.65 -3.20
N GLY A 632 -14.41 9.75 -2.01
CA GLY A 632 -13.88 10.99 -1.48
C GLY A 632 -12.76 11.62 -2.31
N HIS A 633 -11.94 10.82 -3.01
CA HIS A 633 -10.94 11.37 -3.95
C HIS A 633 -11.62 12.05 -5.13
N GLU A 634 -12.62 11.44 -5.78
CA GLU A 634 -13.39 12.12 -6.84
C GLU A 634 -14.08 13.39 -6.32
N ALA A 635 -14.58 13.41 -5.08
CA ALA A 635 -15.09 14.63 -4.45
C ALA A 635 -13.98 15.69 -4.30
N TRP A 636 -12.80 15.32 -3.80
CA TRP A 636 -11.64 16.20 -3.63
C TRP A 636 -11.17 16.77 -4.98
N PHE A 637 -11.14 15.94 -6.01
CA PHE A 637 -10.78 16.32 -7.38
C PHE A 637 -11.79 17.33 -7.96
N ASN A 638 -13.09 17.17 -7.68
CA ASN A 638 -14.09 18.17 -8.06
C ASN A 638 -13.91 19.48 -7.29
N VAL A 639 -13.73 19.44 -5.96
CA VAL A 639 -13.52 20.65 -5.14
C VAL A 639 -12.26 21.41 -5.57
N ARG A 640 -11.14 20.73 -5.84
CA ARG A 640 -9.92 21.38 -6.38
C ARG A 640 -10.16 22.10 -7.70
N ARG A 641 -10.95 21.51 -8.60
CA ARG A 641 -11.30 22.10 -9.90
C ARG A 641 -12.19 23.34 -9.77
N THR A 642 -13.22 23.27 -8.93
CA THR A 642 -14.34 24.23 -8.93
C THR A 642 -14.31 25.23 -7.78
N GLY A 643 -13.66 24.90 -6.67
CA GLY A 643 -13.83 25.59 -5.38
C GLY A 643 -15.22 25.41 -4.76
N MET A 644 -16.01 24.42 -5.19
CA MET A 644 -17.41 24.23 -4.81
C MET A 644 -17.67 22.79 -4.31
N PRO A 645 -18.29 22.61 -3.12
CA PRO A 645 -18.58 23.66 -2.13
C PRO A 645 -17.29 24.33 -1.63
N TYR A 646 -17.40 25.56 -1.11
CA TYR A 646 -16.26 26.21 -0.47
C TYR A 646 -15.96 25.51 0.86
N LEU A 647 -14.82 24.83 0.93
CA LEU A 647 -14.34 24.15 2.13
C LEU A 647 -13.34 25.04 2.88
N LYS A 648 -13.63 25.29 4.16
CA LYS A 648 -12.80 26.15 5.01
C LYS A 648 -11.80 25.28 5.78
N PRO A 649 -10.48 25.55 5.72
CA PRO A 649 -9.50 24.83 6.53
C PRO A 649 -9.82 24.86 8.04
N GLY A 650 -9.42 23.79 8.74
CA GLY A 650 -9.58 23.65 10.19
C GLY A 650 -8.74 24.66 10.98
N PRO A 651 -9.00 24.85 12.28
CA PRO A 651 -8.31 25.86 13.09
C PRO A 651 -6.87 25.50 13.43
N ASP A 652 -6.53 24.21 13.49
CA ASP A 652 -5.19 23.73 13.86
C ASP A 652 -4.36 23.32 12.63
N ASN A 653 -4.57 24.02 11.51
CA ASN A 653 -4.06 23.67 10.19
C ASN A 653 -2.53 23.70 10.09
N PHE A 654 -1.95 22.65 9.49
CA PHE A 654 -0.50 22.54 9.22
C PHE A 654 -0.07 23.09 7.86
N ASN A 655 -0.98 23.66 7.07
CA ASN A 655 -0.78 24.10 5.70
C ASN A 655 -1.03 25.61 5.50
N GLU A 656 -0.74 26.44 6.50
CA GLU A 656 -0.84 27.92 6.43
C GLU A 656 -2.26 28.44 6.06
N ASP A 657 -3.32 27.81 6.58
CA ASP A 657 -4.72 28.07 6.21
C ASP A 657 -5.02 27.84 4.71
N ARG A 658 -4.26 26.96 4.04
CA ARG A 658 -4.45 26.60 2.64
C ARG A 658 -5.07 25.22 2.50
N TYR A 659 -6.00 25.10 1.57
CA TYR A 659 -6.55 23.82 1.16
C TYR A 659 -5.54 23.09 0.24
N PRO A 660 -5.17 21.84 0.53
CA PRO A 660 -4.15 21.13 -0.23
C PRO A 660 -4.71 20.61 -1.56
N VAL A 661 -3.83 20.55 -2.56
CA VAL A 661 -4.18 20.21 -3.94
C VAL A 661 -3.45 19.01 -4.51
N ARG A 662 -2.49 18.38 -3.81
CA ARG A 662 -1.85 17.12 -4.23
C ARG A 662 -1.18 16.39 -3.06
N TYR A 663 -0.84 15.12 -3.28
CA TYR A 663 0.14 14.40 -2.43
C TYR A 663 1.57 14.72 -2.88
N LEU A 664 2.55 14.50 -2.00
CA LEU A 664 3.97 14.53 -2.37
C LEU A 664 4.33 13.30 -3.21
N TYR A 665 5.37 13.35 -4.04
CA TYR A 665 5.81 12.13 -4.73
C TYR A 665 6.46 11.13 -3.74
N PRO A 666 6.29 9.81 -3.95
CA PRO A 666 6.89 8.79 -3.11
C PRO A 666 8.40 8.92 -2.96
N GLU A 667 8.88 8.70 -1.74
CA GLU A 667 10.27 8.73 -1.33
C GLU A 667 11.12 7.72 -2.14
N SER A 668 10.51 6.62 -2.60
CA SER A 668 11.13 5.64 -3.49
C SER A 668 11.49 6.21 -4.85
N GLU A 669 10.68 7.09 -5.44
CA GLU A 669 10.97 7.72 -6.73
C GLU A 669 12.10 8.75 -6.59
N GLN A 670 12.14 9.47 -5.47
CA GLN A 670 13.24 10.39 -5.14
C GLN A 670 14.58 9.65 -5.03
N ALA A 671 14.58 8.42 -4.53
CA ALA A 671 15.77 7.60 -4.36
C ALA A 671 16.17 6.79 -5.62
N THR A 672 15.20 6.30 -6.40
CA THR A 672 15.45 5.33 -7.49
C THR A 672 15.21 5.86 -8.90
N ASN A 673 14.49 6.98 -9.06
CA ASN A 673 14.15 7.61 -10.35
C ASN A 673 14.47 9.12 -10.35
N ALA A 674 15.50 9.51 -9.59
CA ALA A 674 15.77 10.89 -9.15
C ALA A 674 15.81 11.95 -10.28
N GLU A 675 16.35 11.62 -11.46
CA GLU A 675 16.46 12.54 -12.59
C GLU A 675 15.10 12.88 -13.22
N ASN A 676 14.26 11.86 -13.44
CA ASN A 676 12.90 12.04 -13.97
C ASN A 676 11.98 12.67 -12.92
N TYR A 677 12.09 12.25 -11.67
CA TYR A 677 11.43 12.88 -10.52
C TYR A 677 11.73 14.38 -10.48
N GLN A 678 13.02 14.78 -10.47
CA GLN A 678 13.39 16.19 -10.41
C GLN A 678 12.89 16.97 -11.64
N THR A 679 12.84 16.33 -12.81
CA THR A 679 12.28 16.92 -14.03
C THR A 679 10.78 17.20 -13.88
N ALA A 680 9.99 16.25 -13.36
CA ALA A 680 8.57 16.43 -13.10
C ALA A 680 8.31 17.51 -12.03
N VAL A 681 9.05 17.45 -10.92
CA VAL A 681 9.01 18.45 -9.83
C VAL A 681 9.24 19.87 -10.34
N ASN A 682 10.21 20.06 -11.23
CA ASN A 682 10.50 21.36 -11.82
C ASN A 682 9.36 21.87 -12.72
N ARG A 683 8.63 21.00 -13.42
CA ARG A 683 7.46 21.39 -14.25
C ARG A 683 6.26 21.83 -13.40
N ILE A 684 5.98 21.13 -12.30
CA ILE A 684 4.81 21.42 -11.46
C ILE A 684 5.02 22.62 -10.51
N GLY A 685 6.26 23.06 -10.31
CA GLY A 685 6.60 24.21 -9.46
C GLY A 685 7.13 23.83 -8.06
N GLY A 686 7.70 22.64 -7.92
CA GLY A 686 8.22 22.09 -6.65
C GLY A 686 7.32 21.00 -6.07
N ASP A 687 7.92 20.06 -5.34
CA ASP A 687 7.21 18.96 -4.67
C ASP A 687 6.65 19.44 -3.33
N ASN A 688 5.50 20.09 -3.39
CA ASN A 688 4.74 20.49 -2.21
C ASN A 688 3.24 20.27 -2.47
N ILE A 689 2.47 20.21 -1.39
CA ILE A 689 1.02 19.88 -1.42
C ILE A 689 0.15 21.02 -1.97
N ASN A 690 0.74 22.16 -2.33
CA ASN A 690 0.07 23.36 -2.82
C ASN A 690 0.42 23.73 -4.29
N SER A 691 1.39 23.04 -4.92
CA SER A 691 1.64 23.16 -6.35
C SER A 691 0.42 22.67 -7.12
N LYS A 692 -0.06 23.42 -8.13
CA LYS A 692 -1.25 23.06 -8.92
C LYS A 692 -0.92 22.30 -10.20
N GLY A 693 -1.82 21.40 -10.58
CA GLY A 693 -1.75 20.58 -11.79
C GLY A 693 -2.07 21.35 -13.06
N TRP A 694 -2.05 20.67 -14.21
CA TRP A 694 -2.37 21.26 -15.51
C TRP A 694 -3.87 21.58 -15.63
N TRP A 695 -4.78 20.67 -15.25
CA TRP A 695 -6.22 20.93 -15.33
C TRP A 695 -6.75 21.85 -14.22
N GLU A 696 -5.99 22.03 -13.12
CA GLU A 696 -6.35 22.91 -12.00
C GLU A 696 -6.04 24.39 -12.24
N LYS A 697 -4.95 24.67 -12.97
CA LYS A 697 -4.56 26.02 -13.36
C LYS A 697 -5.68 26.66 -14.19
N ASP A 698 -5.77 27.99 -14.09
CA ASP A 698 -6.68 28.79 -14.92
C ASP A 698 -6.10 29.02 -16.34
#